data_AF-A0A922XHD6-F1
#
_entry.id   AF-A0A922XHD6-F1
#
_cell.length_a   1.000
_cell.length_b   1.000
_cell.length_c   1.000
_cell.angle_alpha   90.00
_cell.angle_beta   90.00
_cell.angle_gamma   90.00
#
_symmetry.space_group_name_H-M   'P 1'
#
loop_
_entity.id
_entity.type
_entity.pdbx_description
1 polymer ?
#
loop_
_entity_poly.entity_id
_entity_poly.type
_entity_poly.pdbx_seq_one_letter_code
_entity_poly.pdbx_strand_id
1 'polypeptide(L)'
;MPVNRLLIGFPVIAATMFAIASIGHGESPASPSAPIAFSPLAEALPFPPDAREIEFDATFDEIEYRSSSSMSALAAFYRQELANRGWALEDESIVVEDDSVEMTFIHDGYQVDVDLDERSDEVAVSIECEGLDFSHSNDPAKLLAAGVPQPRAYLFLQKELPRPELVDGESYRSDACHFKSPRQLQAAFDFYLQALKQSGWRETRRPIVTGDRRYTEFKKGRIAVGVNIFSDVVGSRIILDYENEAKEPVVPPLPPVDDVPASGMVAEGGAAPNLPAKVAVDVSANRGTASIVVGGTTSTFKHVAAYRTKDDGEAKTRLLFCEQTIPLQRLQTLLAKEGDFEFGELFQTGYPGHLILEVSDRVHFSFNDGGVAISNSIEEPVSDFKAEAGRASGSIKMPRPEEFFDETYQISVSIDAGIITPDTSLGATPPPALVAARQSPFANSELLLPEGCGNVSSEGTQYSKSTHAEVSLDPAAIAAFYRRELLAKGWQEEAGAAANPASGPMTLRFKQAAATMSVKIAGNQELSVVDVLLMDDGKAKADGMLPEPGKGRIVLVNGHTQEVAIMIGKQRYPLKAGQGTTNPKSALNYSVAPGKYDLQIIPPGQAPQAESLEIPAGTTWGVIVLPGGDYLFNRLYGASTEAKK
;
A
#
# COMPACT_ATOMS: atom_id res chain seq x y z
N MET A 1 66.49 -32.77 -27.96
CA MET A 1 66.56 -34.25 -28.00
C MET A 1 68.02 -34.66 -27.80
N PRO A 2 68.35 -35.82 -27.23
CA PRO A 2 67.51 -36.90 -26.66
C PRO A 2 67.47 -36.85 -25.10
N VAL A 3 67.00 -37.83 -24.31
CA VAL A 3 65.76 -38.68 -24.24
C VAL A 3 66.01 -39.82 -23.22
N ASN A 4 65.01 -40.18 -22.39
CA ASN A 4 64.93 -41.39 -21.53
C ASN A 4 65.90 -41.48 -20.32
N ARG A 5 65.65 -42.18 -19.18
CA ARG A 5 64.61 -43.11 -18.61
C ARG A 5 64.86 -43.20 -17.06
N LEU A 6 64.06 -43.76 -16.13
CA LEU A 6 62.62 -44.10 -16.00
C LEU A 6 62.38 -44.88 -14.66
N LEU A 7 61.41 -44.48 -13.81
CA LEU A 7 60.89 -45.19 -12.59
C LEU A 7 61.94 -45.35 -11.44
N ILE A 8 61.64 -45.66 -10.16
CA ILE A 8 60.56 -46.33 -9.39
C ILE A 8 60.51 -45.65 -7.98
N GLY A 9 59.45 -45.57 -7.15
CA GLY A 9 58.03 -45.94 -7.24
C GLY A 9 57.36 -46.08 -5.83
N PHE A 10 56.03 -45.96 -5.78
CA PHE A 10 55.09 -46.40 -4.70
C PHE A 10 55.09 -45.72 -3.30
N PRO A 11 53.96 -45.82 -2.52
CA PRO A 11 52.57 -46.09 -2.90
C PRO A 11 51.52 -45.09 -2.37
N VAL A 12 50.32 -45.15 -2.96
CA VAL A 12 49.05 -44.64 -2.41
C VAL A 12 48.37 -45.75 -1.60
N ILE A 13 47.88 -45.46 -0.39
CA ILE A 13 46.76 -46.19 0.25
C ILE A 13 45.85 -45.18 0.96
N ALA A 14 44.53 -45.35 0.79
CA ALA A 14 43.49 -44.56 1.43
C ALA A 14 43.04 -45.19 2.77
N ALA A 15 42.48 -44.38 3.67
CA ALA A 15 41.70 -44.87 4.80
C ALA A 15 40.61 -43.86 5.19
N THR A 16 39.42 -44.06 4.63
CA THR A 16 38.17 -43.59 5.24
C THR A 16 37.99 -44.32 6.58
N MET A 17 37.65 -43.62 7.65
CA MET A 17 37.07 -44.28 8.84
C MET A 17 35.86 -43.51 9.37
N PHE A 18 34.71 -44.18 9.29
CA PHE A 18 33.60 -43.96 10.19
C PHE A 18 34.05 -44.23 11.64
N ALA A 19 33.56 -43.43 12.58
CA ALA A 19 33.46 -43.82 13.98
C ALA A 19 32.03 -43.54 14.46
N ILE A 20 31.27 -44.61 14.72
CA ILE A 20 29.98 -44.55 15.41
C ILE A 20 30.23 -45.01 16.84
N ALA A 21 29.93 -44.12 17.81
CA ALA A 21 29.66 -44.45 19.22
C ALA A 21 28.86 -43.27 19.78
N SER A 22 27.55 -43.37 19.98
CA SER A 22 26.87 -44.07 21.10
C SER A 22 26.80 -43.22 22.38
N ILE A 23 25.68 -42.50 22.50
CA ILE A 23 24.89 -42.17 23.71
C ILE A 23 25.60 -42.37 25.08
N GLY A 24 25.71 -41.30 25.88
CA GLY A 24 25.83 -41.45 27.33
C GLY A 24 26.24 -40.21 28.15
N HIS A 25 25.23 -39.55 28.73
CA HIS A 25 25.30 -38.78 29.99
C HIS A 25 26.20 -37.54 30.10
N GLY A 26 25.56 -36.37 29.94
CA GLY A 26 25.54 -35.32 30.97
C GLY A 26 26.83 -34.54 31.24
N GLU A 27 27.05 -33.46 30.49
CA GLU A 27 27.81 -32.31 30.96
C GLU A 27 26.86 -31.18 31.39
N SER A 28 27.25 -30.45 32.45
CA SER A 28 26.46 -29.38 33.07
C SER A 28 26.24 -28.18 32.13
N PRO A 29 25.19 -27.37 32.36
CA PRO A 29 25.05 -26.10 31.67
C PRO A 29 26.27 -25.20 31.93
N ALA A 30 26.64 -24.42 30.92
CA ALA A 30 27.76 -23.50 30.98
C ALA A 30 27.61 -22.49 32.13
N SER A 31 28.74 -22.08 32.72
CA SER A 31 28.76 -21.01 33.72
C SER A 31 28.24 -19.70 33.10
N PRO A 32 27.54 -18.85 33.87
CA PRO A 32 27.05 -17.57 33.36
C PRO A 32 28.23 -16.71 32.89
N SER A 33 28.10 -16.15 31.68
CA SER A 33 28.96 -15.07 31.21
C SER A 33 28.92 -13.91 32.21
N ALA A 34 30.05 -13.21 32.37
CA ALA A 34 30.09 -12.01 33.19
C ALA A 34 29.06 -10.99 32.66
N PRO A 35 28.35 -10.26 33.54
CA PRO A 35 27.37 -9.26 33.11
C PRO A 35 28.04 -8.22 32.22
N ILE A 36 27.32 -7.81 31.16
CA ILE A 36 27.75 -6.76 30.26
C ILE A 36 27.52 -5.44 30.99
N ALA A 37 28.47 -4.52 30.95
CA ALA A 37 28.29 -3.22 31.59
C ALA A 37 27.23 -2.40 30.83
N PHE A 38 26.39 -1.68 31.56
CA PHE A 38 25.47 -0.69 30.99
C PHE A 38 26.22 0.31 30.10
N SER A 39 25.54 0.76 29.05
CA SER A 39 26.01 1.78 28.12
C SER A 39 24.82 2.68 27.74
N PRO A 40 24.95 4.02 27.81
CA PRO A 40 23.88 4.94 27.44
C PRO A 40 23.75 5.13 25.91
N LEU A 41 24.46 4.35 25.10
CA LEU A 41 24.43 4.42 23.63
C LEU A 41 23.29 3.54 23.11
N ALA A 42 22.46 4.07 22.20
CA ALA A 42 21.34 3.32 21.61
C ALA A 42 21.78 2.02 20.92
N GLU A 43 22.93 2.02 20.24
CA GLU A 43 23.47 0.82 19.57
C GLU A 43 24.00 -0.27 20.51
N ALA A 44 24.01 -0.03 21.83
CA ALA A 44 24.41 -1.02 22.85
C ALA A 44 23.23 -1.88 23.37
N LEU A 45 22.00 -1.56 22.98
CA LEU A 45 20.84 -2.39 23.24
C LEU A 45 20.96 -3.77 22.55
N PRO A 46 20.34 -4.83 23.10
CA PRO A 46 20.41 -6.15 22.52
C PRO A 46 19.49 -6.29 21.31
N PHE A 47 20.04 -6.73 20.17
CA PHE A 47 19.26 -7.06 18.96
C PHE A 47 19.30 -8.56 18.71
N PRO A 48 18.17 -9.22 18.38
CA PRO A 48 18.17 -10.64 18.03
C PRO A 48 18.89 -10.86 16.69
N PRO A 49 19.54 -12.02 16.46
CA PRO A 49 20.33 -12.24 15.24
C PRO A 49 19.54 -12.16 13.93
N ASP A 50 18.22 -12.34 13.98
CA ASP A 50 17.31 -12.29 12.83
C ASP A 50 16.58 -10.95 12.67
N ALA A 51 16.96 -9.92 13.46
CA ALA A 51 16.52 -8.55 13.25
C ALA A 51 16.90 -8.06 11.84
N ARG A 52 15.89 -7.59 11.10
CA ARG A 52 16.01 -6.99 9.77
C ARG A 52 15.36 -5.62 9.78
N GLU A 53 15.72 -4.78 8.80
CA GLU A 53 15.12 -3.45 8.62
C GLU A 53 15.26 -2.54 9.85
N ILE A 54 16.37 -2.68 10.60
CA ILE A 54 16.63 -1.85 11.79
C ILE A 54 16.82 -0.38 11.38
N GLU A 55 15.91 0.47 11.84
CA GLU A 55 15.94 1.91 11.70
C GLU A 55 16.06 2.56 13.10
N PHE A 56 16.82 3.65 13.19
CA PHE A 56 17.01 4.42 14.41
C PHE A 56 16.53 5.86 14.12
N ASP A 57 15.47 6.33 14.77
CA ASP A 57 15.03 7.71 14.64
C ASP A 57 15.46 8.54 15.86
N ALA A 58 16.61 9.19 15.72
CA ALA A 58 17.17 10.15 16.69
C ALA A 58 16.35 11.45 16.85
N THR A 59 15.17 11.55 16.21
CA THR A 59 14.20 12.65 16.38
C THR A 59 13.14 12.32 17.42
N PHE A 60 12.79 11.03 17.54
CA PHE A 60 11.80 10.49 18.47
C PHE A 60 12.44 9.60 19.54
N ASP A 61 13.77 9.41 19.47
CA ASP A 61 14.55 8.50 20.31
C ASP A 61 14.01 7.05 20.27
N GLU A 62 13.65 6.60 19.05
CA GLU A 62 12.99 5.32 18.77
C GLU A 62 13.86 4.39 17.91
N ILE A 63 13.71 3.07 18.08
CA ILE A 63 14.35 2.05 17.25
C ILE A 63 13.32 1.01 16.76
N GLU A 64 13.00 1.03 15.47
CA GLU A 64 12.12 0.06 14.84
C GLU A 64 12.90 -1.07 14.14
N TYR A 65 12.42 -2.31 14.20
CA TYR A 65 12.89 -3.39 13.33
C TYR A 65 11.86 -4.53 13.19
N ARG A 66 12.15 -5.52 12.32
CA ARG A 66 11.32 -6.74 12.16
C ARG A 66 12.09 -8.01 12.50
N SER A 67 11.42 -9.02 13.04
CA SER A 67 12.00 -10.34 13.35
C SER A 67 11.11 -11.48 12.84
N SER A 68 11.70 -12.63 12.53
CA SER A 68 10.98 -13.87 12.26
C SER A 68 10.80 -14.75 13.51
N SER A 69 11.31 -14.31 14.66
CA SER A 69 11.15 -14.96 15.95
C SER A 69 9.75 -14.71 16.50
N SER A 70 9.21 -15.66 17.27
CA SER A 70 7.91 -15.47 17.91
C SER A 70 7.98 -14.39 19.00
N MET A 71 6.84 -13.74 19.26
CA MET A 71 6.67 -12.76 20.34
C MET A 71 7.17 -13.30 21.69
N SER A 72 6.87 -14.57 22.01
CA SER A 72 7.37 -15.26 23.20
C SER A 72 8.89 -15.42 23.27
N ALA A 73 9.56 -15.68 22.14
CA ALA A 73 11.01 -15.81 22.08
C ALA A 73 11.71 -14.45 22.16
N LEU A 74 11.11 -13.41 21.59
CA LEU A 74 11.59 -12.02 21.68
C LEU A 74 11.43 -11.45 23.09
N ALA A 75 10.28 -11.66 23.74
CA ALA A 75 10.07 -11.24 25.12
C ALA A 75 11.07 -11.92 26.08
N ALA A 76 11.32 -13.22 25.89
CA ALA A 76 12.33 -13.94 26.65
C ALA A 76 13.76 -13.42 26.38
N PHE A 77 14.08 -13.09 25.11
CA PHE A 77 15.35 -12.50 24.72
C PHE A 77 15.58 -11.14 25.41
N TYR A 78 14.62 -10.22 25.34
CA TYR A 78 14.76 -8.88 25.94
C TYR A 78 14.88 -8.94 27.46
N ARG A 79 13.99 -9.68 28.15
CA ARG A 79 14.07 -9.87 29.60
C ARG A 79 15.41 -10.43 30.06
N GLN A 80 15.99 -11.37 29.29
CA GLN A 80 17.29 -11.96 29.62
C GLN A 80 18.46 -11.01 29.31
N GLU A 81 18.47 -10.38 28.13
CA GLU A 81 19.60 -9.59 27.66
C GLU A 81 19.68 -8.19 28.25
N LEU A 82 18.55 -7.53 28.52
CA LEU A 82 18.52 -6.25 29.22
C LEU A 82 18.90 -6.42 30.70
N ALA A 83 18.39 -7.47 31.38
CA ALA A 83 18.83 -7.81 32.73
C ALA A 83 20.35 -8.13 32.80
N ASN A 84 20.90 -8.82 31.79
CA ASN A 84 22.35 -9.08 31.66
C ASN A 84 23.18 -7.79 31.46
N ARG A 85 22.56 -6.68 31.06
CA ARG A 85 23.15 -5.34 30.88
C ARG A 85 22.87 -4.38 32.04
N GLY A 86 22.17 -4.84 33.08
CA GLY A 86 21.88 -4.08 34.30
C GLY A 86 20.55 -3.34 34.34
N TRP A 87 19.71 -3.48 33.32
CA TRP A 87 18.35 -2.93 33.33
C TRP A 87 17.43 -3.72 34.26
N ALA A 88 16.50 -3.03 34.91
CA ALA A 88 15.43 -3.64 35.71
C ALA A 88 14.11 -3.59 34.92
N LEU A 89 13.45 -4.73 34.78
CA LEU A 89 12.08 -4.81 34.25
C LEU A 89 11.11 -4.24 35.30
N GLU A 90 10.17 -3.38 34.89
CA GLU A 90 9.06 -2.97 35.73
C GLU A 90 7.92 -3.98 35.60
N ASP A 91 7.80 -4.92 36.54
CA ASP A 91 6.84 -6.03 36.47
C ASP A 91 5.37 -5.58 36.31
N GLU A 92 5.02 -4.37 36.75
CA GLU A 92 3.67 -3.78 36.62
C GLU A 92 3.40 -3.16 35.23
N SER A 93 4.43 -2.94 34.40
CA SER A 93 4.32 -2.43 33.02
C SER A 93 4.09 -3.51 31.97
N ILE A 94 4.20 -4.79 32.33
CA ILE A 94 4.12 -5.88 31.35
C ILE A 94 2.67 -6.03 30.88
N VAL A 95 2.35 -5.46 29.71
CA VAL A 95 1.10 -5.70 29.00
C VAL A 95 1.30 -6.88 28.04
N VAL A 96 0.36 -7.82 28.05
CA VAL A 96 0.33 -8.96 27.13
C VAL A 96 -1.09 -9.05 26.57
N GLU A 97 -1.22 -8.76 25.29
CA GLU A 97 -2.46 -8.94 24.53
C GLU A 97 -2.37 -10.19 23.63
N ASP A 98 -3.41 -10.46 22.84
CA ASP A 98 -3.43 -11.65 21.96
C ASP A 98 -2.39 -11.55 20.83
N ASP A 99 -2.02 -10.33 20.41
CA ASP A 99 -1.04 -10.06 19.36
C ASP A 99 -0.02 -8.94 19.68
N SER A 100 0.12 -8.54 20.96
CA SER A 100 1.20 -7.64 21.39
C SER A 100 1.80 -7.99 22.77
N VAL A 101 3.06 -7.60 22.99
CA VAL A 101 3.72 -7.57 24.32
C VAL A 101 4.53 -6.30 24.48
N GLU A 102 4.18 -5.50 25.48
CA GLU A 102 4.88 -4.29 25.93
C GLU A 102 5.66 -4.59 27.24
N MET A 103 6.85 -4.00 27.39
CA MET A 103 7.69 -4.16 28.58
C MET A 103 8.59 -2.94 28.83
N THR A 104 8.42 -2.26 29.96
CA THR A 104 9.31 -1.15 30.40
C THR A 104 10.54 -1.67 31.15
N PHE A 105 11.70 -1.16 30.76
CA PHE A 105 12.99 -1.42 31.40
C PHE A 105 13.65 -0.11 31.86
N ILE A 106 14.05 -0.05 33.13
CA ILE A 106 14.61 1.16 33.76
C ILE A 106 16.04 0.89 34.25
N HIS A 107 16.94 1.86 34.05
CA HIS A 107 18.29 1.87 34.63
C HIS A 107 18.74 3.28 34.96
N ASP A 108 19.01 3.62 36.23
CA ASP A 108 19.64 4.88 36.67
C ASP A 108 19.16 6.20 36.00
N GLY A 109 17.87 6.29 35.65
CA GLY A 109 17.25 7.46 35.01
C GLY A 109 17.18 7.41 33.47
N TYR A 110 17.51 6.26 32.87
CA TYR A 110 17.21 5.90 31.50
C TYR A 110 16.02 4.92 31.48
N GLN A 111 15.17 5.01 30.48
CA GLN A 111 14.03 4.12 30.25
C GLN A 111 14.10 3.54 28.82
N VAL A 112 13.66 2.30 28.67
CA VAL A 112 13.49 1.62 27.38
C VAL A 112 12.19 0.84 27.43
N ASP A 113 11.24 1.20 26.59
CA ASP A 113 9.99 0.47 26.41
C ASP A 113 10.12 -0.41 25.18
N VAL A 114 9.78 -1.70 25.30
CA VAL A 114 9.95 -2.69 24.21
C VAL A 114 8.59 -3.25 23.82
N ASP A 115 8.16 -2.88 22.62
CA ASP A 115 6.89 -3.28 22.04
C ASP A 115 7.09 -4.36 20.97
N LEU A 116 6.36 -5.45 21.10
CA LEU A 116 6.43 -6.61 20.22
C LEU A 116 5.05 -6.85 19.59
N ASP A 117 4.84 -6.45 18.34
CA ASP A 117 3.58 -6.63 17.61
C ASP A 117 3.63 -7.86 16.68
N GLU A 118 2.74 -8.83 16.88
CA GLU A 118 2.58 -9.94 15.94
C GLU A 118 1.85 -9.48 14.66
N ARG A 119 2.54 -9.59 13.54
CA ARG A 119 2.00 -9.37 12.19
C ARG A 119 1.89 -10.72 11.47
N SER A 120 1.29 -10.76 10.28
CA SER A 120 0.84 -12.01 9.65
C SER A 120 1.93 -13.06 9.31
N ASP A 121 3.20 -12.65 9.25
CA ASP A 121 4.35 -13.50 8.95
C ASP A 121 5.65 -13.12 9.70
N GLU A 122 5.58 -12.17 10.64
CA GLU A 122 6.72 -11.63 11.39
C GLU A 122 6.26 -10.88 12.64
N VAL A 123 7.19 -10.59 13.56
CA VAL A 123 6.97 -9.64 14.66
C VAL A 123 7.63 -8.31 14.29
N ALA A 124 6.86 -7.23 14.34
CA ALA A 124 7.41 -5.87 14.35
C ALA A 124 7.81 -5.52 15.78
N VAL A 125 8.94 -4.84 15.94
CA VAL A 125 9.46 -4.42 17.24
C VAL A 125 9.74 -2.94 17.19
N SER A 126 9.11 -2.18 18.09
CA SER A 126 9.58 -0.83 18.43
C SER A 126 10.26 -0.82 19.78
N ILE A 127 11.14 0.17 19.96
CA ILE A 127 11.86 0.42 21.19
C ILE A 127 11.93 1.94 21.41
N GLU A 128 11.03 2.48 22.22
CA GLU A 128 11.12 3.87 22.68
C GLU A 128 12.20 3.99 23.76
N CYS A 129 13.06 5.02 23.68
CA CYS A 129 14.24 5.15 24.54
C CYS A 129 14.32 6.52 25.23
N GLU A 130 14.00 6.62 26.52
CA GLU A 130 14.25 7.86 27.27
C GLU A 130 15.73 7.99 27.67
N GLY A 131 16.40 9.01 27.11
CA GLY A 131 17.72 9.47 27.54
C GLY A 131 18.93 8.79 26.91
N LEU A 132 18.76 7.82 26.00
CA LEU A 132 19.87 7.19 25.27
C LEU A 132 20.47 8.11 24.20
N ASP A 133 21.75 7.91 23.89
CA ASP A 133 22.51 8.66 22.90
C ASP A 133 22.49 7.94 21.54
N PHE A 134 21.83 8.57 20.56
CA PHE A 134 21.70 8.10 19.19
C PHE A 134 22.80 8.62 18.24
N SER A 135 23.82 9.33 18.72
CA SER A 135 24.81 10.02 17.86
C SER A 135 25.66 9.12 16.94
N HIS A 136 25.61 7.80 17.14
CA HIS A 136 26.30 6.80 16.31
C HIS A 136 25.37 6.03 15.35
N SER A 137 24.06 6.27 15.38
CA SER A 137 23.03 5.46 14.71
C SER A 137 23.06 5.46 13.16
N ASN A 138 23.83 6.36 12.55
CA ASN A 138 23.87 6.54 11.09
C ASN A 138 25.11 5.94 10.40
N ASP A 139 25.89 5.09 11.07
CA ASP A 139 27.11 4.46 10.52
C ASP A 139 27.02 2.91 10.51
N PRO A 140 26.63 2.29 9.37
CA PRO A 140 26.45 0.84 9.26
C PRO A 140 27.67 0.01 9.67
N ALA A 141 28.89 0.47 9.41
CA ALA A 141 30.10 -0.24 9.84
C ALA A 141 30.32 -0.18 11.36
N LYS A 142 29.91 0.90 12.03
CA LYS A 142 29.95 0.99 13.50
C LYS A 142 28.83 0.17 14.13
N LEU A 143 27.61 0.27 13.62
CA LEU A 143 26.47 -0.56 14.07
C LEU A 143 26.81 -2.05 14.01
N LEU A 144 27.35 -2.52 12.89
CA LEU A 144 27.82 -3.90 12.75
C LEU A 144 28.95 -4.25 13.76
N ALA A 145 29.83 -3.30 14.08
CA ALA A 145 30.89 -3.50 15.06
C ALA A 145 30.39 -3.48 16.52
N ALA A 146 29.27 -2.80 16.80
CA ALA A 146 28.55 -2.84 18.07
C ALA A 146 27.72 -4.14 18.23
N GLY A 147 27.49 -4.87 17.14
CA GLY A 147 26.74 -6.14 17.12
C GLY A 147 25.32 -6.01 16.58
N VAL A 148 24.91 -4.81 16.17
CA VAL A 148 23.63 -4.54 15.52
C VAL A 148 23.64 -5.16 14.11
N PRO A 149 22.68 -6.03 13.74
CA PRO A 149 22.56 -6.53 12.38
C PRO A 149 22.43 -5.40 11.35
N GLN A 150 23.08 -5.55 10.19
CA GLN A 150 23.08 -4.52 9.14
C GLN A 150 22.91 -5.13 7.75
N PRO A 151 21.98 -4.62 6.92
CA PRO A 151 21.82 -5.07 5.54
C PRO A 151 23.12 -5.04 4.76
N ARG A 152 23.35 -6.07 3.92
CA ARG A 152 24.51 -6.12 3.03
C ARG A 152 24.52 -4.93 2.06
N ALA A 153 23.33 -4.41 1.73
CA ALA A 153 23.14 -3.20 0.94
C ALA A 153 23.89 -2.02 1.56
N TYR A 154 23.66 -1.71 2.84
CA TYR A 154 24.23 -0.56 3.52
C TYR A 154 25.76 -0.65 3.60
N LEU A 155 26.27 -1.81 4.04
CA LEU A 155 27.70 -2.09 4.13
C LEU A 155 28.40 -2.02 2.75
N PHE A 156 27.73 -2.50 1.69
CA PHE A 156 28.22 -2.38 0.32
C PHE A 156 28.22 -0.91 -0.15
N LEU A 157 27.11 -0.19 0.04
CA LEU A 157 26.95 1.20 -0.38
C LEU A 157 27.94 2.12 0.35
N GLN A 158 28.22 1.88 1.63
CA GLN A 158 29.22 2.61 2.42
C GLN A 158 30.65 2.36 1.92
N LYS A 159 31.00 1.10 1.64
CA LYS A 159 32.39 0.67 1.40
C LYS A 159 32.83 0.71 -0.06
N GLU A 160 31.96 0.28 -0.98
CA GLU A 160 32.32 0.01 -2.38
C GLU A 160 31.93 1.15 -3.33
N LEU A 161 31.05 2.07 -2.91
CA LEU A 161 30.68 3.27 -3.68
C LEU A 161 31.37 4.53 -3.15
N PRO A 162 32.02 5.33 -4.01
CA PRO A 162 32.73 6.53 -3.58
C PRO A 162 31.75 7.63 -3.14
N ARG A 163 32.20 8.48 -2.21
CA ARG A 163 31.51 9.72 -1.83
C ARG A 163 32.18 10.93 -2.51
N PRO A 164 31.42 11.94 -2.95
CA PRO A 164 32.00 13.24 -3.28
C PRO A 164 32.53 13.91 -2.01
N GLU A 165 33.42 14.88 -2.17
CA GLU A 165 33.83 15.74 -1.06
C GLU A 165 32.62 16.52 -0.50
N LEU A 166 32.62 16.73 0.82
CA LEU A 166 31.60 17.49 1.56
C LEU A 166 30.18 16.93 1.38
N VAL A 167 29.96 15.67 1.80
CA VAL A 167 28.60 15.13 1.96
C VAL A 167 27.94 15.66 3.23
N ASP A 168 26.62 15.77 3.19
CA ASP A 168 25.76 16.21 4.29
C ASP A 168 24.48 15.35 4.34
N GLY A 169 23.95 15.12 5.54
CA GLY A 169 22.77 14.28 5.77
C GLY A 169 22.87 12.88 5.16
N GLU A 170 23.98 12.17 5.41
CA GLU A 170 24.12 10.78 4.96
C GLU A 170 23.28 9.82 5.81
N SER A 171 22.40 9.07 5.16
CA SER A 171 21.54 8.06 5.77
C SER A 171 21.35 6.84 4.87
N TYR A 172 20.89 5.74 5.47
CA TYR A 172 20.65 4.46 4.82
C TYR A 172 19.23 4.01 5.14
N ARG A 173 18.43 3.74 4.11
CA ARG A 173 17.03 3.27 4.26
C ARG A 173 16.70 2.26 3.16
N SER A 174 15.95 1.22 3.50
CA SER A 174 15.61 0.07 2.64
C SER A 174 16.83 -0.59 1.97
N ASP A 175 17.12 -0.24 0.71
CA ASP A 175 18.23 -0.74 -0.10
C ASP A 175 19.09 0.40 -0.68
N ALA A 176 18.93 1.62 -0.18
CA ALA A 176 19.54 2.84 -0.72
C ALA A 176 20.34 3.63 0.32
N CYS A 177 21.26 4.46 -0.18
CA CYS A 177 22.00 5.45 0.58
C CYS A 177 21.71 6.85 0.04
N HIS A 178 21.30 7.75 0.94
CA HIS A 178 20.87 9.11 0.65
C HIS A 178 21.85 10.11 1.24
N PHE A 179 22.19 11.16 0.51
CA PHE A 179 22.97 12.29 1.04
C PHE A 179 22.87 13.50 0.10
N LYS A 180 23.32 14.65 0.58
CA LYS A 180 23.49 15.88 -0.22
C LYS A 180 24.95 16.15 -0.52
N SER A 181 25.22 16.93 -1.57
CA SER A 181 26.56 17.38 -1.94
C SER A 181 26.51 18.78 -2.56
N PRO A 182 27.52 19.64 -2.33
CA PRO A 182 27.63 20.96 -2.98
C PRO A 182 27.92 20.89 -4.49
N ARG A 183 28.18 19.69 -5.02
CA ARG A 183 28.34 19.48 -6.47
C ARG A 183 27.02 19.74 -7.18
N GLN A 184 27.06 20.51 -8.25
CA GLN A 184 25.91 20.76 -9.12
C GLN A 184 25.50 19.48 -9.87
N LEU A 185 24.20 19.34 -10.18
CA LEU A 185 23.55 18.15 -10.75
C LEU A 185 24.41 17.35 -11.75
N GLN A 186 24.94 18.02 -12.78
CA GLN A 186 25.74 17.36 -13.82
C GLN A 186 27.10 16.90 -13.28
N ALA A 187 27.78 17.72 -12.47
CA ALA A 187 29.10 17.42 -11.92
C ALA A 187 29.05 16.30 -10.85
N ALA A 188 27.93 16.14 -10.15
CA ALA A 188 27.67 15.00 -9.28
C ALA A 188 27.44 13.72 -10.10
N PHE A 189 26.69 13.80 -11.21
CA PHE A 189 26.45 12.65 -12.09
C PHE A 189 27.71 12.19 -12.82
N ASP A 190 28.50 13.12 -13.35
CA ASP A 190 29.75 12.82 -14.05
C ASP A 190 30.80 12.18 -13.11
N PHE A 191 30.80 12.56 -11.82
CA PHE A 191 31.64 11.93 -10.79
C PHE A 191 31.34 10.42 -10.65
N TYR A 192 30.07 10.03 -10.49
CA TYR A 192 29.69 8.62 -10.41
C TYR A 192 29.90 7.89 -11.73
N LEU A 193 29.57 8.52 -12.86
CA LEU A 193 29.77 7.97 -14.19
C LEU A 193 31.25 7.63 -14.44
N GLN A 194 32.16 8.51 -14.01
CA GLN A 194 33.60 8.29 -14.11
C GLN A 194 34.07 7.20 -13.13
N ALA A 195 33.76 7.34 -11.84
CA ALA A 195 34.31 6.46 -10.81
C ALA A 195 33.82 5.01 -10.94
N LEU A 196 32.55 4.78 -11.28
CA LEU A 196 32.03 3.43 -11.48
C LEU A 196 32.62 2.76 -12.74
N LYS A 197 32.77 3.50 -13.84
CA LYS A 197 33.44 3.00 -15.05
C LYS A 197 34.91 2.66 -14.80
N GLN A 198 35.63 3.50 -14.04
CA GLN A 198 37.01 3.23 -13.62
C GLN A 198 37.11 1.98 -12.72
N SER A 199 36.12 1.77 -11.84
CA SER A 199 36.01 0.59 -10.96
C SER A 199 35.46 -0.68 -11.66
N GLY A 200 35.37 -0.67 -12.99
CA GLY A 200 34.99 -1.82 -13.80
C GLY A 200 33.49 -2.15 -13.81
N TRP A 201 32.63 -1.21 -13.45
CA TRP A 201 31.18 -1.35 -13.58
C TRP A 201 30.73 -1.07 -15.03
N ARG A 202 29.77 -1.85 -15.51
CA ARG A 202 29.16 -1.64 -16.83
C ARG A 202 27.85 -0.89 -16.66
N GLU A 203 27.75 0.30 -17.24
CA GLU A 203 26.49 1.03 -17.39
C GLU A 203 25.49 0.18 -18.21
N THR A 204 24.32 -0.11 -17.65
CA THR A 204 23.30 -0.99 -18.23
C THR A 204 22.07 -0.25 -18.74
N ARG A 205 21.82 0.96 -18.24
CA ARG A 205 20.71 1.82 -18.65
C ARG A 205 21.22 3.02 -19.43
N ARG A 206 20.41 3.53 -20.37
CA ARG A 206 20.67 4.84 -20.98
C ARG A 206 20.27 5.92 -19.98
N PRO A 207 21.12 6.93 -19.69
CA PRO A 207 20.80 7.97 -18.73
C PRO A 207 19.46 8.67 -19.00
N ILE A 208 18.63 8.77 -17.97
CA ILE A 208 17.48 9.67 -17.91
C ILE A 208 17.99 11.06 -17.53
N VAL A 209 17.59 12.07 -18.28
CA VAL A 209 18.08 13.44 -18.18
C VAL A 209 16.89 14.39 -18.29
N THR A 210 16.53 15.06 -17.20
CA THR A 210 15.50 16.11 -17.15
C THR A 210 16.14 17.46 -16.78
N GLY A 211 15.34 18.51 -16.56
CA GLY A 211 15.88 19.80 -16.06
C GLY A 211 16.51 19.68 -14.67
N ASP A 212 15.94 18.80 -13.84
CA ASP A 212 16.18 18.68 -12.40
C ASP A 212 16.86 17.37 -11.97
N ARG A 213 16.81 16.31 -12.80
CA ARG A 213 17.25 14.94 -12.45
C ARG A 213 18.26 14.35 -13.44
N ARG A 214 19.15 13.50 -12.93
CA ARG A 214 20.00 12.56 -13.69
C ARG A 214 19.85 11.17 -13.09
N TYR A 215 19.65 10.16 -13.92
CA TYR A 215 19.56 8.77 -13.44
C TYR A 215 20.16 7.78 -14.43
N THR A 216 20.95 6.83 -13.94
CA THR A 216 21.41 5.67 -14.72
C THR A 216 21.65 4.47 -13.79
N GLU A 217 21.89 3.30 -14.38
CA GLU A 217 22.15 2.04 -13.67
C GLU A 217 23.48 1.44 -14.13
N PHE A 218 24.18 0.82 -13.18
CA PHE A 218 25.42 0.09 -13.41
C PHE A 218 25.28 -1.35 -12.93
N LYS A 219 25.98 -2.29 -13.57
CA LYS A 219 26.01 -3.71 -13.16
C LYS A 219 27.44 -4.27 -13.14
N LYS A 220 27.75 -5.06 -12.12
CA LYS A 220 29.01 -5.80 -11.96
C LYS A 220 28.73 -7.17 -11.34
N GLY A 221 28.78 -8.21 -12.18
CA GLY A 221 28.33 -9.54 -11.79
C GLY A 221 26.82 -9.56 -11.52
N ARG A 222 26.44 -10.00 -10.31
CA ARG A 222 25.04 -10.09 -9.83
C ARG A 222 24.51 -8.81 -9.17
N ILE A 223 25.38 -7.84 -8.91
CA ILE A 223 25.02 -6.58 -8.24
C ILE A 223 24.73 -5.52 -9.31
N ALA A 224 23.61 -4.84 -9.17
CA ALA A 224 23.30 -3.59 -9.86
C ALA A 224 23.30 -2.42 -8.86
N VAL A 225 23.60 -1.22 -9.36
CA VAL A 225 23.67 0.02 -8.61
C VAL A 225 22.92 1.09 -9.38
N GLY A 226 21.90 1.68 -8.77
CA GLY A 226 21.24 2.88 -9.25
C GLY A 226 22.03 4.12 -8.83
N VAL A 227 22.16 5.09 -9.75
CA VAL A 227 22.74 6.40 -9.46
C VAL A 227 21.69 7.43 -9.81
N ASN A 228 21.02 7.98 -8.81
CA ASN A 228 19.86 8.85 -8.95
C ASN A 228 20.14 10.20 -8.29
N ILE A 229 20.20 11.27 -9.07
CA ILE A 229 20.66 12.59 -8.61
C ILE A 229 19.62 13.63 -9.00
N PHE A 230 19.28 14.47 -8.04
CA PHE A 230 18.34 15.58 -8.16
C PHE A 230 19.05 16.89 -7.86
N SER A 231 18.56 17.98 -8.44
CA SER A 231 18.95 19.33 -8.05
C SER A 231 18.46 19.60 -6.62
N ASP A 232 19.29 20.24 -5.81
CA ASP A 232 18.96 20.65 -4.44
C ASP A 232 19.47 22.07 -4.20
N VAL A 233 18.94 22.78 -3.21
CA VAL A 233 19.37 24.14 -2.86
C VAL A 233 20.84 24.21 -2.46
N VAL A 234 21.41 23.12 -1.92
CA VAL A 234 22.85 23.06 -1.62
C VAL A 234 23.71 22.68 -2.85
N GLY A 235 23.11 22.11 -3.91
CA GLY A 235 23.82 21.62 -5.10
C GLY A 235 23.11 20.41 -5.71
N SER A 236 23.29 19.23 -5.11
CA SER A 236 22.58 18.00 -5.48
C SER A 236 22.12 17.20 -4.27
N ARG A 237 20.97 16.55 -4.39
CA ARG A 237 20.54 15.42 -3.54
C ARG A 237 20.78 14.13 -4.31
N ILE A 238 21.50 13.19 -3.70
CA ILE A 238 21.97 11.96 -4.33
C ILE A 238 21.34 10.78 -3.61
N ILE A 239 20.91 9.79 -4.38
CA ILE A 239 20.42 8.50 -3.92
C ILE A 239 21.20 7.43 -4.69
N LEU A 240 21.81 6.50 -3.97
CA LEU A 240 22.55 5.36 -4.50
C LEU A 240 21.80 4.08 -4.13
N ASP A 241 21.14 3.47 -5.11
CA ASP A 241 20.30 2.28 -4.92
C ASP A 241 21.16 1.01 -5.07
N TYR A 242 20.93 -0.05 -4.28
CA TYR A 242 21.61 -1.35 -4.40
C TYR A 242 20.63 -2.49 -4.70
N GLU A 243 20.86 -3.22 -5.79
CA GLU A 243 20.11 -4.43 -6.12
C GLU A 243 21.06 -5.62 -6.28
N ASN A 244 20.67 -6.81 -5.81
CA ASN A 244 21.44 -8.04 -5.99
C ASN A 244 20.53 -9.22 -6.33
N GLU A 245 20.83 -9.91 -7.44
CA GLU A 245 20.09 -11.10 -7.89
C GLU A 245 20.09 -12.25 -6.87
N ALA A 246 21.00 -12.24 -5.89
CA ALA A 246 21.00 -13.16 -4.76
C ALA A 246 20.34 -12.51 -3.54
N LYS A 247 19.16 -13.03 -3.15
CA LYS A 247 18.51 -12.76 -1.86
C LYS A 247 19.51 -12.90 -0.72
N GLU A 248 19.30 -12.13 0.35
CA GLU A 248 20.12 -12.29 1.56
C GLU A 248 19.88 -13.65 2.22
N PRO A 249 20.88 -14.22 2.91
CA PRO A 249 20.68 -15.44 3.68
C PRO A 249 19.67 -15.16 4.79
N VAL A 250 18.58 -15.93 4.84
CA VAL A 250 17.63 -15.87 5.96
C VAL A 250 18.36 -16.36 7.21
N VAL A 251 18.50 -15.48 8.20
CA VAL A 251 18.97 -15.88 9.53
C VAL A 251 17.83 -16.66 10.21
N PRO A 252 18.08 -17.84 10.81
CA PRO A 252 17.04 -18.57 11.52
C PRO A 252 16.50 -17.76 12.71
N PRO A 253 15.20 -17.86 13.04
CA PRO A 253 14.65 -17.24 14.23
C PRO A 253 15.27 -17.80 15.51
N LEU A 254 15.10 -17.07 16.61
CA LEU A 254 15.38 -17.55 17.95
C LEU A 254 14.66 -18.89 18.22
N PRO A 255 15.26 -19.78 19.03
CA PRO A 255 14.61 -21.05 19.39
C PRO A 255 13.28 -20.75 20.11
N PRO A 256 12.21 -21.51 19.81
CA PRO A 256 10.95 -21.32 20.51
C PRO A 256 11.14 -21.60 22.01
N VAL A 257 10.64 -20.68 22.82
CA VAL A 257 10.50 -20.86 24.26
C VAL A 257 9.12 -21.47 24.47
N ASP A 258 9.05 -22.63 25.13
CA ASP A 258 7.75 -23.22 25.53
C ASP A 258 6.97 -22.16 26.34
N ASP A 259 5.67 -21.99 26.05
CA ASP A 259 4.81 -20.97 26.67
C ASP A 259 5.02 -20.92 28.19
N VAL A 260 5.76 -19.93 28.67
CA VAL A 260 5.95 -19.71 30.10
C VAL A 260 4.66 -19.09 30.60
N PRO A 261 3.84 -19.80 31.41
CA PRO A 261 2.67 -19.19 31.98
C PRO A 261 3.15 -18.17 33.01
N ALA A 262 2.78 -16.90 32.83
CA ALA A 262 2.91 -15.88 33.85
C ALA A 262 2.00 -16.23 35.04
N SER A 263 2.47 -17.13 35.91
CA SER A 263 1.71 -17.63 37.05
C SER A 263 2.59 -17.69 38.29
N GLY A 264 2.60 -16.57 39.01
CA GLY A 264 3.47 -16.29 40.15
C GLY A 264 2.75 -15.66 41.34
N MET A 265 1.66 -16.28 41.80
CA MET A 265 0.88 -15.92 43.02
C MET A 265 0.00 -14.66 42.86
N VAL A 266 -1.25 -14.61 43.32
CA VAL A 266 -1.94 -15.40 44.35
C VAL A 266 -3.28 -15.97 43.83
N ALA A 267 -3.50 -17.27 44.01
CA ALA A 267 -4.82 -17.87 43.80
C ALA A 267 -5.67 -17.78 45.09
N GLU A 268 -6.63 -16.85 45.15
CA GLU A 268 -7.82 -17.04 45.98
C GLU A 268 -8.88 -17.82 45.19
N GLY A 269 -9.45 -18.85 45.82
CA GLY A 269 -10.43 -19.73 45.18
C GLY A 269 -11.80 -19.09 45.01
N GLY A 270 -11.96 -18.26 43.98
CA GLY A 270 -13.24 -17.87 43.41
C GLY A 270 -13.70 -18.84 42.32
N ALA A 271 -15.01 -19.09 42.21
CA ALA A 271 -15.55 -19.80 41.05
C ALA A 271 -15.24 -19.03 39.76
N ALA A 272 -15.07 -19.74 38.64
CA ALA A 272 -14.83 -19.12 37.34
C ALA A 272 -15.81 -17.96 37.10
N PRO A 273 -15.32 -16.74 36.83
CA PRO A 273 -16.22 -15.65 36.51
C PRO A 273 -16.98 -16.03 35.25
N ASN A 274 -18.31 -15.97 35.30
CA ASN A 274 -19.09 -15.86 34.08
C ASN A 274 -18.52 -14.66 33.32
N LEU A 275 -18.01 -14.87 32.10
CA LEU A 275 -17.84 -13.78 31.14
C LEU A 275 -19.17 -13.00 31.13
N PRO A 276 -19.16 -11.68 31.39
CA PRO A 276 -20.38 -10.90 31.35
C PRO A 276 -20.99 -11.06 29.95
N ALA A 277 -22.29 -11.36 29.89
CA ALA A 277 -22.96 -11.53 28.61
C ALA A 277 -22.86 -10.21 27.82
N LYS A 278 -22.26 -10.26 26.62
CA LYS A 278 -22.03 -9.08 25.77
C LYS A 278 -23.29 -8.24 25.66
N VAL A 279 -23.18 -6.94 25.93
CA VAL A 279 -24.34 -6.05 25.98
C VAL A 279 -24.90 -5.87 24.57
N ALA A 280 -26.16 -6.28 24.36
CA ALA A 280 -26.80 -6.16 23.05
C ALA A 280 -27.10 -4.68 22.73
N VAL A 281 -26.59 -4.18 21.60
CA VAL A 281 -26.81 -2.79 21.14
C VAL A 281 -27.68 -2.78 19.88
N ASP A 282 -28.75 -1.98 19.92
CA ASP A 282 -29.58 -1.73 18.74
C ASP A 282 -29.00 -0.59 17.89
N VAL A 283 -28.31 -1.01 16.83
CA VAL A 283 -27.81 -0.13 15.76
C VAL A 283 -28.76 0.02 14.58
N SER A 284 -29.89 -0.71 14.55
CA SER A 284 -30.85 -0.66 13.44
C SER A 284 -31.59 0.69 13.37
N ALA A 285 -31.69 1.37 14.51
CA ALA A 285 -32.26 2.71 14.65
C ALA A 285 -31.23 3.86 14.53
N ASN A 286 -29.96 3.56 14.19
CA ASN A 286 -28.92 4.58 14.02
C ASN A 286 -29.31 5.59 12.93
N ARG A 287 -29.32 6.87 13.30
CA ARG A 287 -29.69 7.98 12.41
C ARG A 287 -29.01 9.26 12.85
N GLY A 288 -28.71 10.12 11.89
CA GLY A 288 -28.02 11.36 12.13
C GLY A 288 -27.57 11.99 10.83
N THR A 289 -27.06 13.21 10.92
CA THR A 289 -26.46 13.94 9.80
C THR A 289 -25.31 14.78 10.31
N ALA A 290 -24.22 14.82 9.57
CA ALA A 290 -23.20 15.86 9.72
C ALA A 290 -23.13 16.70 8.45
N SER A 291 -22.91 18.00 8.62
CA SER A 291 -22.42 18.85 7.54
C SER A 291 -21.20 19.63 8.02
N ILE A 292 -20.24 19.77 7.11
CA ILE A 292 -19.11 20.66 7.24
C ILE A 292 -19.05 21.51 5.97
N VAL A 293 -18.94 22.81 6.16
CA VAL A 293 -18.71 23.77 5.08
C VAL A 293 -17.24 24.17 5.15
N VAL A 294 -16.49 24.05 4.05
CA VAL A 294 -15.09 24.50 3.91
C VAL A 294 -14.98 25.31 2.61
N GLY A 295 -14.49 26.55 2.66
CA GLY A 295 -14.36 27.40 1.46
C GLY A 295 -15.68 27.74 0.74
N GLY A 296 -16.83 27.45 1.36
CA GLY A 296 -18.15 27.52 0.74
C GLY A 296 -18.63 26.23 0.05
N THR A 297 -17.80 25.18 0.00
CA THR A 297 -18.19 23.82 -0.38
C THR A 297 -18.77 23.10 0.84
N THR A 298 -19.91 22.41 0.68
CA THR A 298 -20.58 21.68 1.77
C THR A 298 -20.46 20.18 1.57
N SER A 299 -19.70 19.50 2.44
CA SER A 299 -19.75 18.05 2.58
C SER A 299 -20.89 17.66 3.53
N THR A 300 -21.60 16.57 3.22
CA THR A 300 -22.74 16.10 4.04
C THR A 300 -22.71 14.59 4.17
N PHE A 301 -22.78 14.12 5.41
CA PHE A 301 -22.67 12.71 5.78
C PHE A 301 -23.97 12.25 6.45
N LYS A 302 -24.45 11.05 6.06
CA LYS A 302 -25.75 10.49 6.48
C LYS A 302 -25.64 9.11 7.14
N HIS A 303 -24.50 8.44 7.00
CA HIS A 303 -24.22 7.16 7.64
C HIS A 303 -23.51 7.46 8.96
N VAL A 304 -24.04 6.94 10.07
CA VAL A 304 -23.57 7.30 11.41
C VAL A 304 -23.32 6.09 12.31
N ALA A 305 -22.26 6.18 13.09
CA ALA A 305 -21.96 5.27 14.19
C ALA A 305 -21.53 6.08 15.41
N ALA A 306 -21.82 5.56 16.60
CA ALA A 306 -21.21 6.03 17.83
C ALA A 306 -20.46 4.84 18.45
N TYR A 307 -19.28 5.09 18.98
CA TYR A 307 -18.43 4.06 19.54
C TYR A 307 -17.59 4.59 20.69
N ARG A 308 -16.95 3.69 21.43
CA ARG A 308 -15.92 4.04 22.40
C ARG A 308 -14.63 3.35 22.07
N THR A 309 -13.56 4.11 22.24
CA THR A 309 -12.18 3.65 22.16
C THR A 309 -11.56 3.77 23.54
N LYS A 310 -10.45 3.06 23.78
CA LYS A 310 -9.59 3.30 24.93
C LYS A 310 -8.39 4.11 24.47
N ASP A 311 -8.04 5.13 25.23
CA ASP A 311 -6.94 6.06 24.95
C ASP A 311 -6.41 6.51 26.32
N ASP A 312 -5.14 6.25 26.63
CA ASP A 312 -4.55 6.33 27.99
C ASP A 312 -5.38 5.64 29.10
N GLY A 313 -6.07 4.55 28.76
CA GLY A 313 -7.00 3.84 29.65
C GLY A 313 -8.34 4.55 29.90
N GLU A 314 -8.55 5.76 29.39
CA GLU A 314 -9.83 6.46 29.42
C GLU A 314 -10.75 6.03 28.25
N ALA A 315 -12.04 5.82 28.54
CA ALA A 315 -13.02 5.40 27.55
C ALA A 315 -13.64 6.59 26.79
N LYS A 316 -12.99 7.03 25.71
CA LYS A 316 -13.41 8.18 24.92
C LYS A 316 -14.59 7.84 24.00
N THR A 317 -15.59 8.73 23.90
CA THR A 317 -16.76 8.50 23.04
C THR A 317 -16.58 9.21 21.69
N ARG A 318 -16.51 8.44 20.61
CA ARG A 318 -16.32 8.91 19.24
C ARG A 318 -17.59 8.76 18.40
N LEU A 319 -17.86 9.74 17.55
CA LEU A 319 -18.99 9.79 16.61
C LEU A 319 -18.43 9.79 15.19
N LEU A 320 -18.67 8.72 14.43
CA LEU A 320 -18.28 8.63 13.02
C LEU A 320 -19.47 8.97 12.13
N PHE A 321 -19.25 9.90 11.20
CA PHE A 321 -20.12 10.22 10.08
C PHE A 321 -19.39 9.93 8.77
N CYS A 322 -20.02 9.24 7.83
CA CYS A 322 -19.37 8.81 6.57
C CYS A 322 -20.24 9.09 5.32
N GLU A 323 -19.56 9.24 4.17
CA GLU A 323 -20.13 9.32 2.81
C GLU A 323 -20.86 8.01 2.45
N GLN A 324 -20.36 6.88 2.96
CA GLN A 324 -20.78 5.52 2.62
C GLN A 324 -21.26 4.76 3.85
N THR A 325 -22.06 3.71 3.64
CA THR A 325 -22.52 2.81 4.72
C THR A 325 -21.35 2.26 5.53
N ILE A 326 -21.37 2.53 6.83
CA ILE A 326 -20.37 2.08 7.80
C ILE A 326 -20.54 0.56 8.03
N PRO A 327 -19.48 -0.26 7.89
CA PRO A 327 -19.55 -1.70 8.14
C PRO A 327 -19.52 -1.99 9.65
N LEU A 328 -20.64 -1.75 10.33
CA LEU A 328 -20.76 -1.79 11.79
C LEU A 328 -20.30 -3.10 12.44
N GLN A 329 -20.47 -4.25 11.76
CA GLN A 329 -19.98 -5.54 12.25
C GLN A 329 -18.45 -5.59 12.25
N ARG A 330 -17.79 -5.03 11.23
CA ARG A 330 -16.32 -4.92 11.18
C ARG A 330 -15.81 -3.93 12.22
N LEU A 331 -16.48 -2.79 12.39
CA LEU A 331 -16.19 -1.85 13.48
C LEU A 331 -16.30 -2.51 14.86
N GLN A 332 -17.34 -3.33 15.09
CA GLN A 332 -17.48 -4.12 16.31
C GLN A 332 -16.37 -5.17 16.46
N THR A 333 -15.92 -5.81 15.38
CA THR A 333 -14.80 -6.77 15.41
C THR A 333 -13.48 -6.09 15.76
N LEU A 334 -13.16 -4.95 15.12
CA LEU A 334 -11.93 -4.19 15.38
C LEU A 334 -11.89 -3.70 16.83
N LEU A 335 -12.95 -3.02 17.30
CA LEU A 335 -13.06 -2.59 18.71
C LEU A 335 -13.03 -3.77 19.70
N ALA A 336 -13.52 -4.94 19.33
CA ALA A 336 -13.47 -6.13 20.19
C ALA A 336 -12.12 -6.86 20.14
N LYS A 337 -11.22 -6.48 19.23
CA LYS A 337 -9.84 -6.98 19.13
C LYS A 337 -8.87 -6.03 19.81
N GLU A 338 -8.82 -4.77 19.38
CA GLU A 338 -7.76 -3.79 19.71
C GLU A 338 -8.23 -2.64 20.60
N GLY A 339 -9.53 -2.55 20.93
CA GLY A 339 -10.08 -1.46 21.74
C GLY A 339 -10.18 -0.10 21.04
N ASP A 340 -9.41 0.15 19.98
CA ASP A 340 -9.57 1.23 18.99
C ASP A 340 -9.59 0.62 17.56
N PHE A 341 -9.44 1.44 16.51
CA PHE A 341 -9.15 1.02 15.12
C PHE A 341 -8.70 2.22 14.26
N GLU A 342 -7.87 1.98 13.24
CA GLU A 342 -7.63 3.01 12.21
C GLU A 342 -8.80 3.10 11.23
N PHE A 343 -9.19 4.32 10.84
CA PHE A 343 -10.31 4.50 9.88
C PHE A 343 -10.09 3.77 8.54
N GLY A 344 -8.84 3.59 8.11
CA GLY A 344 -8.50 2.81 6.91
C GLY A 344 -8.90 1.34 7.03
N GLU A 345 -8.72 0.72 8.19
CA GLU A 345 -9.02 -0.71 8.41
C GLU A 345 -10.51 -1.02 8.32
N LEU A 346 -11.35 -0.02 8.60
CA LEU A 346 -12.80 -0.14 8.53
C LEU A 346 -13.28 -0.40 7.09
N PHE A 347 -12.56 0.08 6.08
CA PHE A 347 -12.91 -0.05 4.66
C PHE A 347 -11.82 -0.76 3.86
N GLN A 348 -12.08 -1.98 3.40
CA GLN A 348 -11.09 -2.77 2.64
C GLN A 348 -10.71 -2.18 1.28
N THR A 349 -11.42 -1.16 0.80
CA THR A 349 -11.12 -0.48 -0.47
C THR A 349 -11.60 0.97 -0.47
N GLY A 350 -10.80 1.84 -1.09
CA GLY A 350 -11.00 3.28 -1.10
C GLY A 350 -10.83 3.92 0.28
N TYR A 351 -11.03 5.22 0.33
CA TYR A 351 -10.98 6.01 1.56
C TYR A 351 -12.18 6.98 1.52
N PRO A 352 -13.35 6.59 2.05
CA PRO A 352 -14.56 7.38 1.91
C PRO A 352 -14.49 8.67 2.73
N GLY A 353 -15.14 9.72 2.21
CA GLY A 353 -15.23 10.99 2.92
C GLY A 353 -15.90 10.80 4.28
N HIS A 354 -15.33 11.37 5.33
CA HIS A 354 -15.78 11.18 6.71
C HIS A 354 -15.51 12.37 7.61
N LEU A 355 -16.21 12.37 8.74
CA LEU A 355 -16.01 13.26 9.86
C LEU A 355 -16.12 12.42 11.15
N ILE A 356 -15.05 12.38 11.94
CA ILE A 356 -15.00 11.77 13.26
C ILE A 356 -14.98 12.90 14.29
N LEU A 357 -15.86 12.84 15.29
CA LEU A 357 -15.82 13.71 16.48
C LEU A 357 -15.50 12.87 17.71
N GLU A 358 -14.46 13.21 18.45
CA GLU A 358 -14.23 12.75 19.81
C GLU A 358 -14.83 13.77 20.78
N VAL A 359 -15.72 13.31 21.67
CA VAL A 359 -16.52 14.19 22.52
C VAL A 359 -16.05 14.07 23.97
N SER A 360 -15.22 15.03 24.41
CA SER A 360 -14.82 15.24 25.80
C SER A 360 -15.34 16.60 26.30
N ASP A 361 -14.57 17.30 27.16
CA ASP A 361 -14.80 18.69 27.55
C ASP A 361 -14.63 19.67 26.38
N ARG A 362 -13.77 19.33 25.42
CA ARG A 362 -13.64 19.94 24.08
C ARG A 362 -14.02 18.89 23.04
N VAL A 363 -14.43 19.33 21.84
CA VAL A 363 -14.79 18.38 20.76
C VAL A 363 -13.66 18.36 19.74
N HIS A 364 -12.79 17.36 19.84
CA HIS A 364 -11.78 17.10 18.82
C HIS A 364 -12.45 16.50 17.59
N PHE A 365 -12.00 16.88 16.40
CA PHE A 365 -12.51 16.30 15.15
C PHE A 365 -11.40 16.02 14.14
N SER A 366 -11.64 15.01 13.32
CA SER A 366 -10.88 14.70 12.11
C SER A 366 -11.86 14.63 10.94
N PHE A 367 -11.55 15.35 9.86
CA PHE A 367 -12.33 15.44 8.64
C PHE A 367 -11.47 15.10 7.44
N ASN A 368 -12.00 14.30 6.52
CA ASN A 368 -11.44 14.07 5.20
C ASN A 368 -12.57 14.02 4.16
N ASP A 369 -12.52 14.84 3.12
CA ASP A 369 -13.38 14.69 1.94
C ASP A 369 -12.78 15.44 0.74
N GLY A 370 -12.95 14.91 -0.47
CA GLY A 370 -12.58 15.60 -1.71
C GLY A 370 -11.09 15.98 -1.85
N GLY A 371 -10.19 15.42 -1.04
CA GLY A 371 -8.77 15.80 -0.97
C GLY A 371 -8.47 16.93 0.03
N VAL A 372 -9.46 17.40 0.78
CA VAL A 372 -9.31 18.28 1.95
C VAL A 372 -9.23 17.41 3.20
N ALA A 373 -8.24 17.68 4.06
CA ALA A 373 -8.11 17.05 5.38
C ALA A 373 -7.96 18.14 6.45
N ILE A 374 -8.71 18.05 7.54
CA ILE A 374 -8.68 19.00 8.66
C ILE A 374 -8.80 18.21 9.97
N SER A 375 -7.84 18.39 10.88
CA SER A 375 -7.91 17.91 12.26
C SER A 375 -7.74 19.10 13.20
N ASN A 376 -8.70 19.33 14.09
CA ASN A 376 -8.68 20.44 15.06
C ASN A 376 -9.67 20.19 16.21
N SER A 377 -9.83 21.15 17.12
CA SER A 377 -10.81 21.12 18.22
C SER A 377 -11.86 22.23 18.08
N ILE A 378 -13.09 21.94 18.52
CA ILE A 378 -14.13 22.95 18.76
C ILE A 378 -14.10 23.29 20.25
N GLU A 379 -13.70 24.53 20.55
CA GLU A 379 -13.47 25.03 21.91
C GLU A 379 -14.76 25.21 22.73
N GLU A 380 -15.74 25.90 22.16
CA GLU A 380 -17.00 26.26 22.81
C GLU A 380 -18.18 25.78 21.93
N PRO A 381 -18.39 24.46 21.78
CA PRO A 381 -19.47 23.94 20.96
C PRO A 381 -20.84 24.29 21.56
N VAL A 382 -21.78 24.69 20.71
CA VAL A 382 -23.19 24.69 21.08
C VAL A 382 -23.67 23.24 20.98
N SER A 383 -23.91 22.61 22.13
CA SER A 383 -24.27 21.19 22.18
C SER A 383 -25.36 20.87 23.21
N ASP A 384 -26.22 19.93 22.83
CA ASP A 384 -27.16 19.21 23.71
C ASP A 384 -26.86 17.69 23.72
N PHE A 385 -25.64 17.31 23.34
CA PHE A 385 -25.18 15.93 23.23
C PHE A 385 -25.18 15.18 24.57
N LYS A 386 -25.55 13.90 24.53
CA LYS A 386 -25.57 12.97 25.66
C LYS A 386 -25.17 11.57 25.23
N ALA A 387 -24.31 10.94 26.03
CA ALA A 387 -23.91 9.55 25.92
C ALA A 387 -24.41 8.76 27.15
N GLU A 388 -25.69 8.39 27.14
CA GLU A 388 -26.39 7.78 28.28
C GLU A 388 -26.99 6.42 27.89
N ALA A 389 -27.08 5.47 28.83
CA ALA A 389 -27.73 4.16 28.63
C ALA A 389 -27.27 3.38 27.36
N GLY A 390 -26.00 3.51 26.96
CA GLY A 390 -25.45 2.86 25.77
C GLY A 390 -25.87 3.50 24.45
N ARG A 391 -26.36 4.75 24.47
CA ARG A 391 -26.79 5.48 23.27
C ARG A 391 -26.25 6.91 23.25
N ALA A 392 -25.73 7.32 22.10
CA ALA A 392 -25.28 8.68 21.83
C ALA A 392 -26.43 9.43 21.13
N SER A 393 -26.80 10.60 21.65
CA SER A 393 -27.92 11.38 21.12
C SER A 393 -27.72 12.88 21.31
N GLY A 394 -28.26 13.68 20.38
CA GLY A 394 -28.23 15.15 20.44
C GLY A 394 -27.49 15.76 19.26
N SER A 395 -27.00 16.98 19.43
CA SER A 395 -26.35 17.80 18.41
C SER A 395 -25.09 18.49 18.94
N ILE A 396 -24.15 18.75 18.02
CA ILE A 396 -22.94 19.53 18.29
C ILE A 396 -22.77 20.49 17.11
N LYS A 397 -22.58 21.78 17.39
CA LYS A 397 -22.42 22.81 16.35
C LYS A 397 -21.40 23.87 16.76
N MET A 398 -20.56 24.26 15.81
CA MET A 398 -19.68 25.43 15.97
C MET A 398 -20.50 26.73 16.03
N PRO A 399 -20.33 27.58 17.06
CA PRO A 399 -21.12 28.82 17.23
C PRO A 399 -20.88 29.83 16.10
N ARG A 400 -19.68 29.81 15.50
CA ARG A 400 -19.26 30.63 14.36
C ARG A 400 -18.27 29.84 13.49
N PRO A 401 -18.04 30.22 12.22
CA PRO A 401 -16.94 29.67 11.43
C PRO A 401 -15.57 30.02 12.03
N GLU A 402 -14.58 29.18 11.74
CA GLU A 402 -13.17 29.35 12.09
C GLU A 402 -12.28 29.30 10.83
N GLU A 403 -11.03 29.74 10.93
CA GLU A 403 -10.11 29.86 9.80
C GLU A 403 -9.27 28.59 9.61
N PHE A 404 -9.07 28.20 8.35
CA PHE A 404 -8.18 27.12 7.91
C PHE A 404 -7.47 27.57 6.63
N PHE A 405 -6.18 27.88 6.73
CA PHE A 405 -5.43 28.62 5.72
C PHE A 405 -6.17 29.93 5.33
N ASP A 406 -6.42 30.15 4.03
CA ASP A 406 -7.13 31.32 3.50
C ASP A 406 -8.67 31.12 3.44
N GLU A 407 -9.18 29.99 3.95
CA GLU A 407 -10.60 29.63 3.94
C GLU A 407 -11.20 29.57 5.35
N THR A 408 -12.52 29.48 5.44
CA THR A 408 -13.23 29.24 6.71
C THR A 408 -13.93 27.89 6.70
N TYR A 409 -13.95 27.20 7.85
CA TYR A 409 -14.76 26.01 8.07
C TYR A 409 -15.86 26.21 9.13
N GLN A 410 -16.96 25.46 9.00
CA GLN A 410 -18.00 25.36 10.04
C GLN A 410 -18.66 23.97 10.06
N ILE A 411 -18.71 23.35 11.23
CA ILE A 411 -19.28 22.01 11.48
C ILE A 411 -20.64 22.12 12.21
N SER A 412 -21.58 21.27 11.80
CA SER A 412 -22.85 21.04 12.47
C SER A 412 -23.26 19.57 12.35
N VAL A 413 -23.51 18.89 13.47
CA VAL A 413 -23.92 17.47 13.48
C VAL A 413 -25.14 17.22 14.35
N SER A 414 -25.86 16.15 14.04
CA SER A 414 -26.92 15.56 14.86
C SER A 414 -26.82 14.04 14.82
N ILE A 415 -27.06 13.37 15.94
CA ILE A 415 -26.96 11.92 16.06
C ILE A 415 -28.01 11.33 17.01
N ASP A 416 -28.41 10.11 16.73
CA ASP A 416 -29.11 9.17 17.62
C ASP A 416 -28.65 7.76 17.20
N ALA A 417 -27.64 7.23 17.90
CA ALA A 417 -26.96 5.99 17.57
C ALA A 417 -26.62 5.16 18.81
N GLY A 418 -26.70 3.83 18.71
CA GLY A 418 -26.18 2.92 19.73
C GLY A 418 -24.66 3.06 19.84
N ILE A 419 -24.13 3.09 21.06
CA ILE A 419 -22.69 3.17 21.35
C ILE A 419 -22.11 1.76 21.29
N ILE A 420 -21.22 1.53 20.33
CA ILE A 420 -20.49 0.27 20.13
C ILE A 420 -19.21 0.30 20.97
N THR A 421 -18.88 -0.81 21.64
CA THR A 421 -17.72 -0.94 22.53
C THR A 421 -17.15 -2.37 22.40
N PRO A 422 -15.97 -2.69 22.95
CA PRO A 422 -15.41 -4.05 22.88
C PRO A 422 -16.37 -5.14 23.41
N ASP A 423 -17.09 -4.81 24.48
CA ASP A 423 -18.02 -5.70 25.20
C ASP A 423 -19.44 -5.77 24.60
N THR A 424 -19.74 -5.01 23.55
CA THR A 424 -21.08 -5.04 22.95
C THR A 424 -21.24 -6.18 21.96
N SER A 425 -22.49 -6.56 21.73
CA SER A 425 -22.88 -7.42 20.62
C SER A 425 -23.91 -6.70 19.78
N LEU A 426 -23.70 -6.70 18.46
CA LEU A 426 -24.70 -6.19 17.55
C LEU A 426 -25.78 -7.26 17.35
N GLY A 427 -27.02 -6.94 17.73
CA GLY A 427 -28.17 -7.77 17.38
C GLY A 427 -28.25 -7.96 15.86
N ALA A 428 -28.91 -9.03 15.42
CA ALA A 428 -29.00 -9.39 14.00
C ALA A 428 -29.28 -8.17 13.12
N THR A 429 -28.29 -7.76 12.32
CA THR A 429 -28.37 -6.59 11.46
C THR A 429 -29.67 -6.66 10.66
N PRO A 430 -30.47 -5.58 10.56
CA PRO A 430 -31.65 -5.59 9.70
C PRO A 430 -31.24 -6.07 8.29
N PRO A 431 -32.10 -6.85 7.60
CA PRO A 431 -31.76 -7.44 6.31
C PRO A 431 -31.21 -6.35 5.39
N PRO A 432 -30.09 -6.61 4.67
CA PRO A 432 -29.30 -5.57 4.04
C PRO A 432 -30.21 -4.67 3.20
N ALA A 433 -30.20 -3.38 3.52
CA ALA A 433 -30.93 -2.39 2.77
C ALA A 433 -30.54 -2.51 1.29
N LEU A 434 -31.50 -2.25 0.39
CA LEU A 434 -31.26 -2.28 -1.04
C LEU A 434 -30.03 -1.41 -1.36
N VAL A 435 -28.91 -2.05 -1.75
CA VAL A 435 -27.62 -1.40 -2.05
C VAL A 435 -27.90 -0.16 -2.88
N ALA A 436 -27.56 1.02 -2.37
CA ALA A 436 -27.89 2.27 -3.02
C ALA A 436 -27.00 2.49 -4.25
N ALA A 437 -27.44 3.34 -5.18
CA ALA A 437 -26.62 3.74 -6.33
C ALA A 437 -25.78 4.98 -5.96
N ARG A 438 -24.46 4.86 -6.07
CA ARG A 438 -23.52 5.99 -6.08
C ARG A 438 -23.43 6.53 -7.50
N GLN A 439 -23.40 7.86 -7.64
CA GLN A 439 -23.03 8.48 -8.91
C GLN A 439 -21.55 8.19 -9.19
N SER A 440 -21.22 7.85 -10.44
CA SER A 440 -19.83 7.63 -10.84
C SER A 440 -19.03 8.93 -10.73
N PRO A 441 -17.78 8.90 -10.22
CA PRO A 441 -16.94 10.10 -10.11
C PRO A 441 -16.54 10.68 -11.48
N PHE A 442 -16.72 9.93 -12.57
CA PHE A 442 -16.43 10.41 -13.92
C PHE A 442 -17.61 11.21 -14.47
N ALA A 443 -17.37 12.49 -14.75
CA ALA A 443 -18.35 13.36 -15.38
C ALA A 443 -18.96 12.72 -16.65
N ASN A 444 -20.29 12.85 -16.81
CA ASN A 444 -21.06 12.27 -17.92
C ASN A 444 -21.03 10.74 -18.02
N SER A 445 -20.74 10.01 -16.94
CA SER A 445 -20.88 8.56 -16.92
C SER A 445 -22.35 8.14 -16.75
N GLU A 446 -22.85 7.30 -17.66
CA GLU A 446 -24.18 6.67 -17.54
C GLU A 446 -24.19 5.48 -16.56
N LEU A 447 -23.01 5.00 -16.16
CA LEU A 447 -22.84 3.87 -15.28
C LEU A 447 -23.15 4.24 -13.82
N LEU A 448 -24.04 3.48 -13.19
CA LEU A 448 -24.24 3.49 -11.75
C LEU A 448 -23.29 2.49 -11.09
N LEU A 449 -22.70 2.89 -9.97
CA LEU A 449 -21.88 2.04 -9.12
C LEU A 449 -22.67 1.74 -7.82
N PRO A 450 -22.48 0.58 -7.19
CA PRO A 450 -23.02 0.35 -5.86
C PRO A 450 -22.38 1.32 -4.85
N GLU A 451 -23.12 1.72 -3.83
CA GLU A 451 -22.54 2.30 -2.61
C GLU A 451 -21.58 1.28 -1.96
N GLY A 452 -20.50 1.74 -1.31
CA GLY A 452 -19.43 0.84 -0.85
C GLY A 452 -18.35 0.55 -1.90
N CYS A 453 -18.24 1.37 -2.96
CA CYS A 453 -17.20 1.21 -3.99
C CYS A 453 -15.97 2.11 -3.76
N GLY A 454 -14.81 1.47 -3.79
CA GLY A 454 -13.47 2.07 -3.74
C GLY A 454 -12.69 1.85 -5.04
N ASN A 455 -11.49 2.43 -5.11
CA ASN A 455 -10.50 2.24 -6.18
C ASN A 455 -11.06 2.27 -7.62
N VAL A 456 -12.03 3.16 -7.84
CA VAL A 456 -12.78 3.26 -9.09
C VAL A 456 -11.91 3.89 -10.18
N SER A 457 -11.69 3.17 -11.28
CA SER A 457 -11.03 3.69 -12.48
C SER A 457 -11.91 3.48 -13.72
N SER A 458 -11.77 4.34 -14.73
CA SER A 458 -12.47 4.15 -16.01
C SER A 458 -11.65 4.65 -17.18
N GLU A 459 -11.66 3.85 -18.24
CA GLU A 459 -10.97 4.11 -19.50
C GLU A 459 -11.90 3.92 -20.71
N GLY A 460 -11.48 4.40 -21.87
CA GLY A 460 -12.13 4.11 -23.15
C GLY A 460 -12.49 5.37 -23.94
N THR A 461 -13.51 5.24 -24.78
CA THR A 461 -13.93 6.25 -25.74
C THR A 461 -15.45 6.35 -25.82
N GLN A 462 -15.94 7.24 -26.69
CA GLN A 462 -17.35 7.35 -27.09
C GLN A 462 -17.95 6.10 -27.78
N TYR A 463 -17.19 5.02 -27.97
CA TYR A 463 -17.66 3.76 -28.59
C TYR A 463 -17.61 2.57 -27.64
N SER A 464 -16.69 2.58 -26.67
CA SER A 464 -16.62 1.57 -25.61
C SER A 464 -15.95 2.13 -24.37
N LYS A 465 -16.54 1.90 -23.20
CA LYS A 465 -16.04 2.36 -21.90
C LYS A 465 -15.87 1.18 -20.97
N SER A 466 -14.70 1.04 -20.37
CA SER A 466 -14.44 0.10 -19.28
C SER A 466 -14.48 0.87 -17.96
N THR A 467 -15.07 0.31 -16.92
CA THR A 467 -15.00 0.82 -15.55
C THR A 467 -14.64 -0.33 -14.63
N HIS A 468 -13.60 -0.15 -13.84
CA HIS A 468 -13.18 -1.06 -12.79
C HIS A 468 -13.54 -0.43 -11.45
N ALA A 469 -14.07 -1.22 -10.51
CA ALA A 469 -14.32 -0.79 -9.15
C ALA A 469 -14.10 -1.97 -8.20
N GLU A 470 -13.51 -1.69 -7.06
CA GLU A 470 -13.51 -2.58 -5.91
C GLU A 470 -14.72 -2.24 -5.03
N VAL A 471 -15.34 -3.23 -4.41
CA VAL A 471 -16.60 -3.09 -3.69
C VAL A 471 -16.62 -4.01 -2.47
N SER A 472 -16.81 -3.46 -1.27
CA SER A 472 -16.94 -4.24 -0.02
C SER A 472 -18.36 -4.80 0.15
N LEU A 473 -18.80 -5.63 -0.81
CA LEU A 473 -20.12 -6.27 -0.82
C LEU A 473 -20.04 -7.69 -1.41
N ASP A 474 -20.97 -8.55 -0.99
CA ASP A 474 -21.18 -9.89 -1.56
C ASP A 474 -21.49 -9.83 -3.08
N PRO A 475 -20.87 -10.70 -3.92
CA PRO A 475 -21.13 -10.76 -5.37
C PRO A 475 -22.60 -10.87 -5.76
N ALA A 476 -23.43 -11.56 -4.98
CA ALA A 476 -24.86 -11.70 -5.22
C ALA A 476 -25.63 -10.40 -4.93
N ALA A 477 -25.20 -9.61 -3.93
CA ALA A 477 -25.76 -8.28 -3.65
C ALA A 477 -25.41 -7.30 -4.78
N ILE A 478 -24.17 -7.34 -5.28
CA ILE A 478 -23.72 -6.56 -6.45
C ILE A 478 -24.52 -6.97 -7.71
N ALA A 479 -24.71 -8.27 -7.94
CA ALA A 479 -25.50 -8.75 -9.07
C ALA A 479 -26.98 -8.32 -8.98
N ALA A 480 -27.57 -8.34 -7.79
CA ALA A 480 -28.93 -7.85 -7.55
C ALA A 480 -29.05 -6.34 -7.77
N PHE A 481 -28.05 -5.56 -7.34
CA PHE A 481 -27.94 -4.13 -7.61
C PHE A 481 -27.96 -3.83 -9.12
N TYR A 482 -27.04 -4.40 -9.89
CA TYR A 482 -26.96 -4.16 -11.33
C TYR A 482 -28.22 -4.59 -12.07
N ARG A 483 -28.82 -5.74 -11.72
CA ARG A 483 -30.12 -6.13 -12.28
C ARG A 483 -31.19 -5.08 -12.02
N ARG A 484 -31.37 -4.66 -10.77
CA ARG A 484 -32.40 -3.69 -10.39
C ARG A 484 -32.23 -2.37 -11.15
N GLU A 485 -31.04 -1.78 -11.08
CA GLU A 485 -30.75 -0.46 -11.66
C GLU A 485 -30.79 -0.46 -13.20
N LEU A 486 -30.25 -1.50 -13.83
CA LEU A 486 -30.17 -1.55 -15.30
C LEU A 486 -31.52 -1.91 -15.94
N LEU A 487 -32.28 -2.84 -15.35
CA LEU A 487 -33.65 -3.12 -15.79
C LEU A 487 -34.55 -1.88 -15.62
N ALA A 488 -34.40 -1.13 -14.52
CA ALA A 488 -35.11 0.14 -14.32
C ALA A 488 -34.75 1.22 -15.36
N LYS A 489 -33.50 1.21 -15.87
CA LYS A 489 -33.05 2.03 -17.00
C LYS A 489 -33.43 1.47 -18.38
N GLY A 490 -34.20 0.39 -18.46
CA GLY A 490 -34.68 -0.20 -19.71
C GLY A 490 -33.66 -1.05 -20.46
N TRP A 491 -32.62 -1.53 -19.79
CA TRP A 491 -31.77 -2.61 -20.29
C TRP A 491 -32.49 -3.96 -20.17
N GLN A 492 -32.07 -4.94 -20.97
CA GLN A 492 -32.60 -6.32 -20.94
C GLN A 492 -31.46 -7.30 -20.67
N GLU A 493 -31.57 -8.13 -19.63
CA GLU A 493 -30.59 -9.18 -19.32
C GLU A 493 -30.66 -10.33 -20.35
N GLU A 494 -29.51 -10.80 -20.82
CA GLU A 494 -29.45 -11.93 -21.76
C GLU A 494 -29.69 -13.27 -21.06
N ALA A 495 -30.54 -14.12 -21.66
CA ALA A 495 -30.81 -15.45 -21.14
C ALA A 495 -29.54 -16.32 -21.10
N GLY A 496 -29.24 -16.89 -19.93
CA GLY A 496 -28.07 -17.75 -19.71
C GLY A 496 -26.82 -17.04 -19.18
N ALA A 497 -26.86 -15.73 -18.90
CA ALA A 497 -25.73 -14.99 -18.30
C ALA A 497 -25.35 -15.48 -16.88
N ALA A 498 -26.29 -16.05 -16.13
CA ALA A 498 -26.07 -16.53 -14.78
C ALA A 498 -25.62 -18.00 -14.73
N ALA A 499 -24.35 -18.26 -15.03
CA ALA A 499 -23.65 -19.37 -14.38
C ALA A 499 -23.17 -18.86 -13.01
N ASN A 500 -23.56 -19.56 -11.94
CA ASN A 500 -23.08 -19.32 -10.58
C ASN A 500 -22.16 -20.49 -10.20
N PRO A 501 -20.83 -20.40 -10.41
CA PRO A 501 -19.89 -21.31 -9.75
C PRO A 501 -19.87 -20.91 -8.27
N ALA A 502 -19.93 -21.88 -7.35
CA ALA A 502 -19.97 -21.64 -5.91
C ALA A 502 -18.66 -21.02 -5.31
N SER A 503 -17.83 -20.41 -6.14
CA SER A 503 -16.51 -19.81 -5.84
C SER A 503 -15.87 -19.11 -7.06
N GLY A 504 -16.65 -18.69 -8.08
CA GLY A 504 -16.08 -18.19 -9.35
C GLY A 504 -16.76 -16.95 -9.93
N PRO A 505 -16.11 -16.26 -10.89
CA PRO A 505 -16.57 -14.97 -11.39
C PRO A 505 -17.90 -15.08 -12.12
N MET A 506 -18.85 -14.23 -11.74
CA MET A 506 -20.16 -14.08 -12.34
C MET A 506 -20.11 -13.03 -13.46
N THR A 507 -20.83 -13.22 -14.57
CA THR A 507 -20.87 -12.24 -15.67
C THR A 507 -22.30 -11.97 -16.12
N LEU A 508 -22.87 -10.84 -15.70
CA LEU A 508 -24.14 -10.36 -16.23
C LEU A 508 -23.94 -9.74 -17.60
N ARG A 509 -24.90 -9.95 -18.52
CA ARG A 509 -24.91 -9.32 -19.84
C ARG A 509 -26.25 -8.66 -20.09
N PHE A 510 -26.19 -7.43 -20.57
CA PHE A 510 -27.36 -6.59 -20.82
C PHE A 510 -27.31 -6.01 -22.24
N LYS A 511 -28.49 -5.80 -22.82
CA LYS A 511 -28.69 -5.14 -24.11
C LYS A 511 -29.69 -4.00 -24.01
N GLN A 512 -29.39 -2.91 -24.72
CA GLN A 512 -30.32 -1.80 -24.94
C GLN A 512 -30.10 -1.23 -26.35
N ALA A 513 -31.10 -1.35 -27.21
CA ALA A 513 -31.01 -1.00 -28.63
C ALA A 513 -29.77 -1.64 -29.32
N ALA A 514 -28.78 -0.83 -29.71
CA ALA A 514 -27.51 -1.27 -30.31
C ALA A 514 -26.32 -1.27 -29.34
N ALA A 515 -26.55 -0.97 -28.05
CA ALA A 515 -25.54 -1.02 -27.01
C ALA A 515 -25.59 -2.37 -26.26
N THR A 516 -24.41 -2.83 -25.85
CA THR A 516 -24.23 -4.01 -25.00
C THR A 516 -23.43 -3.63 -23.75
N MET A 517 -23.75 -4.27 -22.62
CA MET A 517 -23.01 -4.08 -21.38
C MET A 517 -22.74 -5.42 -20.72
N SER A 518 -21.48 -5.65 -20.33
CA SER A 518 -21.03 -6.81 -19.58
C SER A 518 -20.57 -6.36 -18.21
N VAL A 519 -21.16 -6.89 -17.14
CA VAL A 519 -20.73 -6.67 -15.76
C VAL A 519 -20.11 -7.98 -15.26
N LYS A 520 -18.79 -8.04 -15.17
CA LYS A 520 -18.07 -9.13 -14.48
C LYS A 520 -17.99 -8.78 -12.99
N ILE A 521 -18.22 -9.78 -12.14
CA ILE A 521 -18.14 -9.67 -10.69
C ILE A 521 -17.29 -10.85 -10.20
N ALA A 522 -16.22 -10.57 -9.46
CA ALA A 522 -15.32 -11.56 -8.87
C ALA A 522 -15.03 -11.21 -7.40
N GLY A 523 -14.44 -12.12 -6.63
CA GLY A 523 -14.12 -11.91 -5.22
C GLY A 523 -15.07 -12.63 -4.26
N ASN A 524 -15.17 -12.12 -3.04
CA ASN A 524 -15.88 -12.75 -1.91
C ASN A 524 -16.75 -11.73 -1.14
N GLN A 525 -17.20 -12.08 0.07
CA GLN A 525 -18.05 -11.22 0.90
C GLN A 525 -17.33 -10.03 1.55
N GLU A 526 -16.00 -10.07 1.59
CA GLU A 526 -15.14 -9.05 2.18
C GLU A 526 -14.77 -8.00 1.12
N LEU A 527 -14.24 -8.48 -0.02
CA LEU A 527 -13.88 -7.67 -1.17
C LEU A 527 -14.32 -8.34 -2.48
N SER A 528 -15.09 -7.59 -3.27
CA SER A 528 -15.44 -7.93 -4.64
C SER A 528 -14.85 -6.94 -5.64
N VAL A 529 -14.54 -7.43 -6.83
CA VAL A 529 -14.09 -6.65 -7.99
C VAL A 529 -15.20 -6.64 -9.04
N VAL A 530 -15.49 -5.48 -9.59
CA VAL A 530 -16.50 -5.27 -10.64
C VAL A 530 -15.86 -4.62 -11.86
N ASP A 531 -15.84 -5.35 -12.98
CA ASP A 531 -15.46 -4.80 -14.29
C ASP A 531 -16.71 -4.65 -15.16
N VAL A 532 -17.06 -3.40 -15.46
CA VAL A 532 -18.16 -3.05 -16.37
C VAL A 532 -17.62 -2.59 -17.71
N LEU A 533 -17.91 -3.35 -18.76
CA LEU A 533 -17.65 -2.98 -20.15
C LEU A 533 -18.96 -2.58 -20.83
N LEU A 534 -19.08 -1.32 -21.22
CA LEU A 534 -20.12 -0.79 -22.10
C LEU A 534 -19.58 -0.69 -23.54
N MET A 535 -20.34 -1.13 -24.54
CA MET A 535 -20.04 -0.97 -25.96
C MET A 535 -21.27 -0.43 -26.70
N ASP A 536 -21.08 0.63 -27.49
CA ASP A 536 -22.10 1.21 -28.37
C ASP A 536 -21.80 0.82 -29.83
N ASP A 537 -22.23 -0.38 -30.22
CA ASP A 537 -22.05 -0.90 -31.58
C ASP A 537 -22.78 -0.02 -32.61
N GLY A 538 -23.87 0.66 -32.20
CA GLY A 538 -24.64 1.56 -33.04
C GLY A 538 -23.83 2.77 -33.48
N LYS A 539 -23.24 3.48 -32.51
CA LYS A 539 -22.36 4.62 -32.75
C LYS A 539 -21.03 4.22 -33.38
N ALA A 540 -20.43 3.10 -32.94
CA ALA A 540 -19.24 2.55 -33.58
C ALA A 540 -19.50 2.24 -35.07
N LYS A 541 -20.64 1.64 -35.41
CA LYS A 541 -21.05 1.39 -36.80
C LYS A 541 -21.32 2.69 -37.56
N ALA A 542 -22.01 3.65 -36.95
CA ALA A 542 -22.31 4.94 -37.55
C ALA A 542 -21.05 5.73 -37.94
N ASP A 543 -19.97 5.60 -37.15
CA ASP A 543 -18.68 6.26 -37.38
C ASP A 543 -17.64 5.41 -38.14
N GLY A 544 -17.99 4.18 -38.54
CA GLY A 544 -17.08 3.27 -39.26
C GLY A 544 -16.00 2.62 -38.38
N MET A 545 -16.19 2.66 -37.07
CA MET A 545 -15.29 2.14 -36.04
C MET A 545 -15.65 0.72 -35.58
N LEU A 546 -16.79 0.16 -36.00
CA LEU A 546 -17.14 -1.24 -35.72
C LEU A 546 -16.25 -2.19 -36.56
N PRO A 547 -15.55 -3.17 -35.97
CA PRO A 547 -14.83 -4.22 -36.70
C PRO A 547 -15.77 -5.14 -37.48
N GLU A 548 -15.23 -5.79 -38.51
CA GLU A 548 -15.92 -6.93 -39.13
C GLU A 548 -15.79 -8.18 -38.24
N PRO A 549 -16.79 -9.09 -38.24
CA PRO A 549 -16.71 -10.34 -37.50
C PRO A 549 -15.43 -11.13 -37.79
N GLY A 550 -14.70 -11.52 -36.73
CA GLY A 550 -13.44 -12.26 -36.83
C GLY A 550 -12.21 -11.44 -37.26
N LYS A 551 -12.35 -10.13 -37.48
CA LYS A 551 -11.26 -9.22 -37.86
C LYS A 551 -10.99 -8.15 -36.80
N GLY A 552 -9.81 -7.55 -36.87
CA GLY A 552 -9.52 -6.29 -36.19
C GLY A 552 -9.74 -5.09 -37.13
N ARG A 553 -9.61 -3.88 -36.60
CA ARG A 553 -9.57 -2.64 -37.37
C ARG A 553 -8.44 -1.75 -36.87
N ILE A 554 -7.69 -1.14 -37.79
CA ILE A 554 -6.71 -0.09 -37.49
C ILE A 554 -7.23 1.25 -38.03
N VAL A 555 -6.99 2.33 -37.28
CA VAL A 555 -7.40 3.70 -37.59
C VAL A 555 -6.18 4.60 -37.45
N LEU A 556 -5.85 5.37 -38.47
CA LEU A 556 -4.67 6.24 -38.51
C LEU A 556 -5.11 7.70 -38.40
N VAL A 557 -4.63 8.39 -37.36
CA VAL A 557 -5.01 9.76 -37.00
C VAL A 557 -3.77 10.63 -36.89
N ASN A 558 -3.83 11.84 -37.47
CA ASN A 558 -2.79 12.84 -37.37
C ASN A 558 -3.29 14.09 -36.64
N GLY A 559 -2.90 14.26 -35.38
CA GLY A 559 -3.09 15.46 -34.58
C GLY A 559 -2.01 16.53 -34.76
N HIS A 560 -0.96 16.28 -35.54
CA HIS A 560 0.04 17.28 -35.87
C HIS A 560 -0.52 18.36 -36.81
N THR A 561 0.05 19.55 -36.72
CA THR A 561 -0.25 20.71 -37.58
C THR A 561 0.34 20.62 -38.99
N GLN A 562 0.94 19.49 -39.36
CA GLN A 562 1.65 19.26 -40.63
C GLN A 562 1.42 17.80 -41.09
N GLU A 563 1.86 17.46 -42.31
CA GLU A 563 1.76 16.10 -42.82
C GLU A 563 2.64 15.12 -42.02
N VAL A 564 2.08 13.95 -41.73
CA VAL A 564 2.73 12.81 -41.07
C VAL A 564 2.64 11.61 -42.00
N ALA A 565 3.62 10.71 -41.98
CA ALA A 565 3.50 9.41 -42.63
C ALA A 565 3.55 8.28 -41.59
N ILE A 566 2.68 7.28 -41.76
CA ILE A 566 2.74 6.03 -41.00
C ILE A 566 3.04 4.91 -41.98
N MET A 567 4.00 4.05 -41.64
CA MET A 567 4.25 2.78 -42.33
C MET A 567 3.52 1.67 -41.59
N ILE A 568 2.90 0.75 -42.33
CA ILE A 568 2.49 -0.57 -41.81
C ILE A 568 3.24 -1.61 -42.64
N GLY A 569 4.21 -2.29 -42.02
CA GLY A 569 5.22 -3.06 -42.75
C GLY A 569 5.93 -2.21 -43.81
N LYS A 570 5.69 -2.52 -45.08
CA LYS A 570 6.28 -1.79 -46.23
C LYS A 570 5.36 -0.72 -46.85
N GLN A 571 4.09 -0.65 -46.45
CA GLN A 571 3.11 0.25 -47.04
C GLN A 571 3.11 1.61 -46.35
N ARG A 572 3.22 2.71 -47.12
CA ARG A 572 3.23 4.09 -46.60
C ARG A 572 1.85 4.72 -46.69
N TYR A 573 1.41 5.33 -45.58
CA TYR A 573 0.15 6.05 -45.44
C TYR A 573 0.43 7.51 -45.06
N PRO A 574 0.38 8.46 -46.01
CA PRO A 574 0.47 9.89 -45.71
C PRO A 574 -0.86 10.38 -45.12
N LEU A 575 -0.78 11.21 -44.08
CA LEU A 575 -1.91 11.79 -43.34
C LEU A 575 -1.80 13.31 -43.32
N LYS A 576 -2.83 14.00 -43.79
CA LYS A 576 -2.88 15.47 -43.78
C LYS A 576 -2.90 15.99 -42.33
N ALA A 577 -2.44 17.23 -42.13
CA ALA A 577 -2.54 17.92 -40.85
C ALA A 577 -3.97 17.83 -40.27
N GLY A 578 -4.10 17.48 -38.99
CA GLY A 578 -5.39 17.33 -38.30
C GLY A 578 -6.28 16.16 -38.75
N GLN A 579 -5.86 15.32 -39.71
CA GLN A 579 -6.71 14.28 -40.29
C GLN A 579 -7.16 13.24 -39.25
N GLY A 580 -8.47 13.05 -39.11
CA GLY A 580 -9.08 12.08 -38.18
C GLY A 580 -9.32 12.58 -36.76
N THR A 581 -8.93 13.82 -36.41
CA THR A 581 -9.03 14.34 -35.03
C THR A 581 -10.45 14.72 -34.62
N THR A 582 -11.09 15.62 -35.36
CA THR A 582 -12.43 16.16 -35.05
C THR A 582 -13.57 15.37 -35.69
N ASN A 583 -13.31 14.74 -36.84
CA ASN A 583 -14.24 13.86 -37.52
C ASN A 583 -13.61 12.47 -37.69
N PRO A 584 -14.06 11.44 -36.94
CA PRO A 584 -13.49 10.09 -36.99
C PRO A 584 -13.61 9.45 -38.39
N LYS A 585 -14.60 9.87 -39.20
CA LYS A 585 -14.78 9.40 -40.59
C LYS A 585 -13.74 9.94 -41.57
N SER A 586 -12.94 10.93 -41.17
CA SER A 586 -11.85 11.48 -41.97
C SER A 586 -10.50 10.76 -41.77
N ALA A 587 -10.39 9.95 -40.70
CA ALA A 587 -9.24 9.09 -40.46
C ALA A 587 -9.13 8.01 -41.56
N LEU A 588 -7.91 7.57 -41.87
CA LEU A 588 -7.76 6.37 -42.68
C LEU A 588 -8.07 5.15 -41.79
N ASN A 589 -9.08 4.36 -42.13
CA ASN A 589 -9.43 3.15 -41.41
C ASN A 589 -9.36 1.91 -42.30
N TYR A 590 -8.87 0.80 -41.75
CA TYR A 590 -8.68 -0.45 -42.48
C TYR A 590 -9.11 -1.65 -41.63
N SER A 591 -9.83 -2.56 -42.28
CA SER A 591 -10.17 -3.89 -41.76
C SER A 591 -8.95 -4.79 -41.92
N VAL A 592 -8.51 -5.43 -40.84
CA VAL A 592 -7.23 -6.15 -40.78
C VAL A 592 -7.40 -7.53 -40.14
N ALA A 593 -6.52 -8.48 -40.48
CA ALA A 593 -6.49 -9.77 -39.80
C ALA A 593 -6.08 -9.59 -38.32
N PRO A 594 -6.56 -10.41 -37.38
CA PRO A 594 -6.06 -10.38 -36.02
C PRO A 594 -4.56 -10.72 -35.97
N GLY A 595 -3.78 -9.99 -35.17
CA GLY A 595 -2.35 -10.26 -34.99
C GLY A 595 -1.50 -9.03 -34.73
N LYS A 596 -0.18 -9.23 -34.79
CA LYS A 596 0.86 -8.22 -34.54
C LYS A 596 1.25 -7.48 -35.82
N TYR A 597 1.33 -6.16 -35.76
CA TYR A 597 1.65 -5.28 -36.87
C TYR A 597 2.88 -4.43 -36.56
N ASP A 598 3.91 -4.55 -37.40
CA ASP A 598 5.08 -3.67 -37.35
C ASP A 598 4.74 -2.31 -37.99
N LEU A 599 5.00 -1.24 -37.26
CA LEU A 599 4.69 0.14 -37.61
C LEU A 599 5.97 0.99 -37.70
N GLN A 600 5.94 2.03 -38.53
CA GLN A 600 6.89 3.15 -38.37
C GLN A 600 6.12 4.47 -38.43
N ILE A 601 6.14 5.22 -37.34
CA ILE A 601 5.58 6.57 -37.30
C ILE A 601 6.67 7.55 -37.75
N ILE A 602 6.33 8.46 -38.67
CA ILE A 602 7.27 9.43 -39.24
C ILE A 602 6.68 10.84 -39.07
N PRO A 603 6.92 11.48 -37.90
CA PRO A 603 6.54 12.87 -37.67
C PRO A 603 7.42 13.83 -38.49
N PRO A 604 6.92 15.04 -38.80
CA PRO A 604 7.69 16.04 -39.53
C PRO A 604 8.92 16.50 -38.73
N GLY A 605 10.08 16.54 -39.37
CA GLY A 605 11.34 16.96 -38.75
C GLY A 605 11.93 15.98 -37.72
N GLN A 606 11.31 14.82 -37.49
CA GLN A 606 11.78 13.80 -36.54
C GLN A 606 12.26 12.54 -37.27
N ALA A 607 13.04 11.71 -36.57
CA ALA A 607 13.45 10.41 -37.08
C ALA A 607 12.27 9.41 -37.03
N PRO A 608 12.16 8.45 -37.97
CA PRO A 608 11.17 7.39 -37.91
C PRO A 608 11.22 6.60 -36.59
N GLN A 609 10.08 6.48 -35.93
CA GLN A 609 9.89 5.72 -34.69
C GLN A 609 9.31 4.36 -35.06
N ALA A 610 10.07 3.29 -34.84
CA ALA A 610 9.66 1.91 -35.15
C ALA A 610 8.92 1.30 -33.95
N GLU A 611 7.74 0.72 -34.21
CA GLU A 611 6.80 0.30 -33.19
C GLU A 611 6.08 -1.00 -33.54
N SER A 612 5.38 -1.58 -32.58
CA SER A 612 4.57 -2.79 -32.76
C SER A 612 3.21 -2.66 -32.09
N LEU A 613 2.14 -2.92 -32.84
CA LEU A 613 0.77 -2.93 -32.33
C LEU A 613 0.13 -4.32 -32.52
N GLU A 614 -0.39 -4.91 -31.44
CA GLU A 614 -1.24 -6.10 -31.52
C GLU A 614 -2.71 -5.70 -31.65
N ILE A 615 -3.42 -6.31 -32.60
CA ILE A 615 -4.81 -6.01 -32.92
C ILE A 615 -5.62 -7.32 -32.82
N PRO A 616 -6.33 -7.57 -31.70
CA PRO A 616 -7.22 -8.70 -31.56
C PRO A 616 -8.47 -8.63 -32.45
N ALA A 617 -9.10 -9.78 -32.71
CA ALA A 617 -10.40 -9.85 -33.37
C ALA A 617 -11.47 -9.11 -32.56
N GLY A 618 -12.37 -8.39 -33.22
CA GLY A 618 -13.44 -7.62 -32.56
C GLY A 618 -12.97 -6.32 -31.89
N THR A 619 -11.73 -5.87 -32.15
CA THR A 619 -11.21 -4.60 -31.62
C THR A 619 -10.87 -3.59 -32.73
N THR A 620 -10.95 -2.31 -32.40
CA THR A 620 -10.49 -1.19 -33.23
C THR A 620 -9.41 -0.42 -32.48
N TRP A 621 -8.23 -0.29 -33.08
CA TRP A 621 -7.10 0.43 -32.51
C TRP A 621 -6.75 1.66 -33.33
N GLY A 622 -6.60 2.80 -32.65
CA GLY A 622 -6.10 4.05 -33.20
C GLY A 622 -4.60 4.15 -33.04
N VAL A 623 -3.90 4.45 -34.14
CA VAL A 623 -2.54 5.00 -34.13
C VAL A 623 -2.69 6.51 -34.27
N ILE A 624 -2.46 7.23 -33.18
CA ILE A 624 -2.73 8.67 -33.08
C ILE A 624 -1.40 9.39 -32.90
N VAL A 625 -1.02 10.20 -33.87
CA VAL A 625 0.11 11.14 -33.71
C VAL A 625 -0.41 12.42 -33.07
N LEU A 626 0.27 12.89 -32.03
CA LEU A 626 -0.10 14.01 -31.19
C LEU A 626 0.43 15.34 -31.78
N PRO A 627 -0.06 16.50 -31.32
CA PRO A 627 0.35 17.81 -31.86
C PRO A 627 1.86 18.10 -31.82
N GLY A 628 2.60 17.52 -30.86
CA GLY A 628 4.06 17.66 -30.72
C GLY A 628 4.91 16.65 -31.53
N GLY A 629 4.27 15.69 -32.21
CA GLY A 629 4.95 14.63 -32.97
C GLY A 629 5.11 13.30 -32.24
N ASP A 630 4.91 13.26 -30.92
CA ASP A 630 4.73 12.02 -30.16
C ASP A 630 3.50 11.22 -30.63
N TYR A 631 3.32 9.99 -30.17
CA TYR A 631 2.20 9.13 -30.57
C TYR A 631 1.58 8.38 -29.39
N LEU A 632 0.35 7.91 -29.62
CA LEU A 632 -0.43 7.08 -28.72
C LEU A 632 -1.10 5.95 -29.51
N PHE A 633 -1.04 4.73 -28.98
CA PHE A 633 -1.95 3.65 -29.36
C PHE A 633 -3.16 3.67 -28.42
N ASN A 634 -4.37 3.71 -28.97
CA ASN A 634 -5.59 3.76 -28.17
C ASN A 634 -6.63 2.74 -28.68
N ARG A 635 -7.21 1.93 -27.79
CA ARG A 635 -8.30 1.01 -28.13
C ARG A 635 -9.60 1.81 -28.28
N LEU A 636 -9.93 2.16 -29.53
CA LEU A 636 -11.11 2.96 -29.85
C LEU A 636 -12.42 2.18 -29.63
N TYR A 637 -12.44 0.89 -29.90
CA TYR A 637 -13.60 0.02 -29.68
C TYR A 637 -13.16 -1.41 -29.32
N GLY A 638 -13.95 -2.08 -28.48
CA GLY A 638 -13.85 -3.50 -28.18
C GLY A 638 -13.44 -3.79 -26.73
N ALA A 639 -13.63 -5.04 -26.31
CA ALA A 639 -13.30 -5.50 -24.97
C ALA A 639 -11.81 -5.38 -24.67
N SER A 640 -11.47 -5.12 -23.41
CA SER A 640 -10.09 -5.25 -22.95
C SER A 640 -9.69 -6.72 -22.97
N THR A 641 -8.60 -7.04 -23.66
CA THR A 641 -7.87 -8.29 -23.42
C THR A 641 -7.26 -8.20 -22.04
N GLU A 642 -7.73 -9.06 -21.13
CA GLU A 642 -7.11 -9.26 -19.82
C GLU A 642 -5.59 -9.40 -20.00
N ALA A 643 -4.85 -8.50 -19.39
CA ALA A 643 -3.41 -8.68 -19.24
C ALA A 643 -3.23 -9.91 -18.34
N LYS A 644 -2.91 -11.05 -18.94
CA LYS A 644 -2.39 -12.19 -18.21
C LYS A 644 -1.07 -11.75 -17.56
N LYS A 645 -1.13 -11.40 -16.29
CA LYS A 645 0.00 -11.49 -15.37
C LYS A 645 0.47 -12.95 -15.30
#